data_AF-A0A430R9B7-F1
#
_entry.id   AF-A0A430R9B7-F1
#
_cell.length_a   1.000
_cell.length_b   1.000
_cell.length_c   1.000
_cell.angle_alpha   90.00
_cell.angle_beta   90.00
_cell.angle_gamma   90.00
#
_symmetry.space_group_name_H-M   'P 1'
#
loop_
_entity.id
_entity.type
_entity.pdbx_description
1 polymer ?
#
loop_
_entity_poly.entity_id
_entity_poly.type
_entity_poly.pdbx_seq_one_letter_code
_entity_poly.pdbx_strand_id
1 'polypeptide(L)'
;GFSPIPAMSQISYAAGSRFLSLLGGVPMSFYDWYCDLPNASPEIWGEQTDVHESADWYNARFIAVMGSNLNMTRTPDTHFIAEVRHAGAKLTVFSPDFSQVSKYADWWIPIHPGQDGAFWMAVNHVLLKEYYAEREVPYFQDYLKRYTDAPFLIEIRDGRPGRYLRANRLSEYAEEENGDFKLLIFDETKGPRMPGGTLGFRWQKEKGKWNLKLEDPKTGEPLSPRLTLLGVEDEVVLVEFDDFASDQKLRRGVPVKYVTTKEGEKVAVATVFDLLMAQFGVGRGLPGDYPRDYGDDLPYTPAWQEKWTGIHRDTLLKYARAWGENGLKTKGKNLIIIGAGINHWYHNNLMYRAGIVALMLTGSVGVNGGGLAHYVGQEKLANQASWASIAFATDWGYPPRQQNTPSFHYVHSDQWRYERGFAAYDKTAQGLSDHTIDHQVRAVRKGWLPFFPQFNKNPLQVVAEAEAKGAKTEAEVVQYVVEALKRGELKFAVEDPDAPENWPRVWFIWRGNAIGTSAKGHEFFLKHYLGTHTSAVAEEQAEGQVKEVVYRKPAPEGKLDLVVDLNFRMDTSALYSDIVLPAATWYEKDDLNTTDLHTFINPLQAAVPPAWESKPDWEIFKAVAKKVSELARVHLPKPVKDLVMIPLQHDTPDELAQTEDRDWKKGEVEAIPGKTMPKFRVVERDYTNYEKFVTLGPVVEKVGVGMHGLTIPVEDFYRELAERQPRVFQY
;
A
#
# COMPACT_ATOMS: atom_id res chain seq x y z
N GLY A 1 -16.13 -10.56 -6.32
CA GLY A 1 -16.00 -11.76 -5.47
C GLY A 1 -14.93 -11.49 -4.44
N PHE A 2 -15.12 -12.00 -3.21
CA PHE A 2 -14.21 -11.79 -2.09
C PHE A 2 -13.57 -13.11 -1.65
N SER A 3 -12.24 -13.13 -1.66
CA SER A 3 -11.45 -14.16 -0.99
C SER A 3 -10.13 -13.53 -0.54
N PRO A 4 -9.72 -13.69 0.73
CA PRO A 4 -8.51 -13.06 1.24
C PRO A 4 -7.30 -13.98 1.20
N ILE A 5 -6.08 -13.44 1.35
CA ILE A 5 -4.88 -14.18 1.78
C ILE A 5 -4.63 -15.43 0.91
N PRO A 6 -4.13 -15.29 -0.32
CA PRO A 6 -3.87 -16.45 -1.18
C PRO A 6 -2.76 -17.36 -0.63
N ALA A 7 -1.81 -16.82 0.15
CA ALA A 7 -0.68 -17.59 0.68
C ALA A 7 -1.10 -18.75 1.59
N MET A 8 -2.29 -18.72 2.22
CA MET A 8 -2.75 -19.82 3.09
C MET A 8 -3.33 -21.03 2.33
N SER A 9 -3.73 -20.85 1.07
CA SER A 9 -4.26 -21.90 0.18
C SER A 9 -4.36 -21.33 -1.24
N GLN A 10 -3.27 -21.44 -1.97
CA GLN A 10 -3.00 -20.71 -3.21
C GLN A 10 -3.97 -21.08 -4.35
N ILE A 11 -4.21 -22.37 -4.56
CA ILE A 11 -5.09 -22.88 -5.62
C ILE A 11 -6.56 -22.64 -5.27
N SER A 12 -6.92 -22.76 -3.99
CA SER A 12 -8.27 -22.47 -3.52
C SER A 12 -8.65 -21.01 -3.72
N TYR A 13 -7.73 -20.06 -3.51
CA TYR A 13 -7.95 -18.66 -3.92
C TYR A 13 -8.09 -18.58 -5.44
N ALA A 14 -7.11 -19.14 -6.16
CA ALA A 14 -7.01 -19.02 -7.62
C ALA A 14 -8.27 -19.54 -8.34
N ALA A 15 -8.96 -20.54 -7.78
CA ALA A 15 -10.18 -21.10 -8.33
C ALA A 15 -11.25 -20.03 -8.64
N GLY A 16 -11.62 -19.25 -7.64
CA GLY A 16 -12.65 -18.21 -7.79
C GLY A 16 -12.15 -16.99 -8.53
N SER A 17 -10.91 -16.56 -8.27
CA SER A 17 -10.35 -15.40 -8.95
C SER A 17 -10.13 -15.65 -10.45
N ARG A 18 -9.73 -16.87 -10.84
CA ARG A 18 -9.56 -17.26 -12.25
C ARG A 18 -10.90 -17.28 -12.97
N PHE A 19 -11.92 -17.86 -12.34
CA PHE A 19 -13.30 -17.84 -12.85
C PHE A 19 -13.77 -16.40 -13.08
N LEU A 20 -13.61 -15.53 -12.08
CA LEU A 20 -13.99 -14.12 -12.19
C LEU A 20 -13.21 -13.42 -13.32
N SER A 21 -11.89 -13.52 -13.34
CA SER A 21 -11.05 -12.83 -14.33
C SER A 21 -11.33 -13.25 -15.77
N LEU A 22 -11.58 -14.53 -16.03
CA LEU A 22 -11.97 -15.03 -17.36
C LEU A 22 -13.31 -14.41 -17.82
N LEU A 23 -14.27 -14.29 -16.89
CA LEU A 23 -15.58 -13.71 -17.17
C LEU A 23 -15.61 -12.17 -17.15
N GLY A 24 -14.52 -11.51 -16.75
CA GLY A 24 -14.50 -10.06 -16.52
C GLY A 24 -15.19 -9.64 -15.22
N GLY A 25 -15.33 -10.55 -14.25
CA GLY A 25 -15.68 -10.25 -12.87
C GLY A 25 -14.54 -9.56 -12.12
N VAL A 26 -14.83 -9.16 -10.87
CA VAL A 26 -13.96 -8.30 -10.05
C VAL A 26 -13.41 -9.10 -8.86
N PRO A 27 -12.10 -9.44 -8.85
CA PRO A 27 -11.41 -9.90 -7.66
C PRO A 27 -11.15 -8.72 -6.70
N MET A 28 -11.68 -8.83 -5.48
CA MET A 28 -11.56 -7.80 -4.45
C MET A 28 -10.27 -8.02 -3.61
N SER A 29 -9.55 -6.94 -3.27
CA SER A 29 -8.38 -6.98 -2.39
C SER A 29 -8.74 -7.36 -0.96
N PHE A 30 -7.73 -7.62 -0.12
CA PHE A 30 -7.95 -7.97 1.28
C PHE A 30 -6.99 -7.27 2.24
N TYR A 31 -5.74 -7.04 1.85
CA TYR A 31 -4.69 -6.61 2.77
C TYR A 31 -4.92 -5.18 3.30
N ASP A 32 -5.29 -4.27 2.40
CA ASP A 32 -5.78 -2.93 2.71
C ASP A 32 -7.12 -2.96 3.48
N TRP A 33 -8.06 -3.82 3.07
CA TRP A 33 -9.35 -3.96 3.74
C TRP A 33 -9.28 -4.45 5.17
N TYR A 34 -8.37 -5.37 5.45
CA TYR A 34 -8.16 -5.90 6.79
C TYR A 34 -7.41 -4.91 7.68
N CYS A 35 -6.96 -3.78 7.11
CA CYS A 35 -6.04 -2.86 7.75
C CYS A 35 -4.73 -3.56 8.13
N ASP A 36 -4.37 -4.57 7.34
CA ASP A 36 -3.14 -5.34 7.52
C ASP A 36 -2.01 -4.69 6.71
N LEU A 37 -2.31 -4.08 5.56
CA LEU A 37 -1.37 -3.19 4.84
C LEU A 37 -0.87 -2.08 5.77
N PRO A 38 0.43 -2.00 6.09
CA PRO A 38 0.99 -0.84 6.75
C PRO A 38 1.26 0.24 5.69
N ASN A 39 0.41 1.26 5.61
CA ASN A 39 0.54 2.33 4.61
C ASN A 39 1.93 3.00 4.61
N ALA A 40 2.61 3.01 5.77
CA ALA A 40 3.99 3.47 5.89
C ALA A 40 5.01 2.68 5.03
N SER A 41 4.76 1.40 4.72
CA SER A 41 5.69 0.59 3.92
C SER A 41 5.75 1.09 2.47
N PRO A 42 4.61 1.24 1.74
CA PRO A 42 4.63 1.89 0.44
C PRO A 42 5.15 3.34 0.48
N GLU A 43 4.81 4.11 1.52
CA GLU A 43 5.29 5.50 1.68
C GLU A 43 6.82 5.61 1.78
N ILE A 44 7.48 4.68 2.48
CA ILE A 44 8.92 4.75 2.77
C ILE A 44 9.76 3.96 1.76
N TRP A 45 9.31 2.77 1.35
CA TRP A 45 10.10 1.83 0.56
C TRP A 45 9.55 1.54 -0.83
N GLY A 46 8.32 1.98 -1.15
CA GLY A 46 7.66 1.58 -2.38
C GLY A 46 7.38 0.07 -2.44
N GLU A 47 7.17 -0.56 -1.28
CA GLU A 47 6.91 -2.00 -1.14
C GLU A 47 5.61 -2.22 -0.36
N GLN A 48 4.79 -3.20 -0.75
CA GLN A 48 3.55 -3.56 -0.05
C GLN A 48 3.87 -3.95 1.39
N THR A 49 4.70 -4.97 1.57
CA THR A 49 5.25 -5.45 2.84
C THR A 49 6.37 -6.43 2.52
N ASP A 50 7.53 -6.28 3.16
CA ASP A 50 8.55 -7.32 3.21
C ASP A 50 9.24 -7.26 4.57
N VAL A 51 9.38 -8.43 5.20
CA VAL A 51 9.77 -8.55 6.61
C VAL A 51 10.64 -9.76 6.85
N HIS A 52 11.25 -9.78 8.03
CA HIS A 52 12.06 -10.87 8.52
C HIS A 52 11.26 -12.18 8.63
N GLU A 53 11.92 -13.32 8.40
CA GLU A 53 11.46 -14.58 8.97
C GLU A 53 11.64 -14.56 10.51
N SER A 54 10.87 -15.37 11.23
CA SER A 54 10.93 -15.41 12.69
C SER A 54 12.28 -15.89 13.23
N ALA A 55 12.98 -16.74 12.48
CA ALA A 55 14.32 -17.18 12.82
C ALA A 55 15.32 -16.02 12.92
N ASP A 56 15.12 -14.94 12.15
CA ASP A 56 16.00 -13.77 12.21
C ASP A 56 15.80 -12.94 13.48
N TRP A 57 14.69 -13.11 14.22
CA TRP A 57 14.52 -12.50 15.54
C TRP A 57 15.63 -12.95 16.50
N TYR A 58 16.17 -14.16 16.31
CA TYR A 58 17.27 -14.69 17.10
C TYR A 58 18.60 -13.93 16.89
N ASN A 59 18.73 -13.22 15.77
CA ASN A 59 19.90 -12.40 15.48
C ASN A 59 19.85 -11.02 16.15
N ALA A 60 18.70 -10.61 16.68
CA ALA A 60 18.52 -9.30 17.31
C ALA A 60 19.22 -9.18 18.68
N ARG A 61 19.51 -7.95 19.11
CA ARG A 61 20.11 -7.68 20.43
C ARG A 61 19.31 -6.69 21.28
N PHE A 62 18.43 -5.93 20.64
CA PHE A 62 17.46 -5.09 21.33
C PHE A 62 16.15 -5.11 20.55
N ILE A 63 15.07 -5.56 21.18
CA ILE A 63 13.80 -5.84 20.53
C ILE A 63 12.72 -4.97 21.17
N ALA A 64 11.97 -4.23 20.35
CA ALA A 64 10.75 -3.54 20.71
C ALA A 64 9.56 -4.27 20.12
N VAL A 65 8.69 -4.82 20.97
CA VAL A 65 7.41 -5.40 20.53
C VAL A 65 6.34 -4.34 20.68
N MET A 66 5.82 -3.82 19.56
CA MET A 66 4.86 -2.72 19.49
C MET A 66 3.48 -3.21 19.08
N GLY A 67 2.52 -3.22 20.01
CA GLY A 67 1.14 -3.60 19.71
C GLY A 67 1.00 -4.99 19.07
N SER A 68 1.89 -5.92 19.41
CA SER A 68 1.94 -7.28 18.87
C SER A 68 1.97 -8.31 20.00
N ASN A 69 0.90 -9.09 20.14
CA ASN A 69 0.77 -10.07 21.22
C ASN A 69 1.25 -11.45 20.75
N LEU A 70 2.57 -11.64 20.72
CA LEU A 70 3.22 -12.76 20.04
C LEU A 70 2.76 -14.14 20.53
N ASN A 71 2.54 -14.32 21.84
CA ASN A 71 2.08 -15.60 22.38
C ASN A 71 0.70 -16.02 21.86
N MET A 72 -0.19 -15.06 21.58
CA MET A 72 -1.53 -15.32 21.08
C MET A 72 -1.61 -15.33 19.55
N THR A 73 -0.81 -14.49 18.90
CA THR A 73 -1.00 -14.18 17.48
C THR A 73 0.09 -14.77 16.59
N ARG A 74 1.27 -15.11 17.14
CA ARG A 74 2.49 -15.68 16.50
C ARG A 74 2.95 -16.89 17.32
N THR A 75 2.00 -17.65 17.88
CA THR A 75 2.28 -18.78 18.78
C THR A 75 3.35 -19.76 18.29
N PRO A 76 3.36 -20.22 17.03
CA PRO A 76 4.38 -21.18 16.58
C PRO A 76 5.80 -20.60 16.56
N ASP A 77 5.95 -19.29 16.46
CA ASP A 77 7.24 -18.60 16.31
C ASP A 77 7.72 -17.89 17.57
N THR A 78 6.85 -17.70 18.57
CA THR A 78 7.16 -16.93 19.78
C THR A 78 8.31 -17.51 20.61
N HIS A 79 8.69 -18.78 20.37
CA HIS A 79 9.84 -19.41 21.01
C HIS A 79 11.15 -18.68 20.68
N PHE A 80 11.33 -18.15 19.47
CA PHE A 80 12.52 -17.39 19.09
C PHE A 80 12.74 -16.17 19.99
N ILE A 81 11.66 -15.50 20.41
CA ILE A 81 11.75 -14.38 21.36
C ILE A 81 12.11 -14.86 22.77
N ALA A 82 11.54 -15.98 23.22
CA ALA A 82 11.90 -16.53 24.52
C ALA A 82 13.38 -16.96 24.55
N GLU A 83 13.85 -17.59 23.49
CA GLU A 83 15.19 -18.15 23.38
C GLU A 83 16.27 -17.08 23.17
N VAL A 84 16.03 -16.07 22.33
CA VAL A 84 17.03 -15.01 22.07
C VAL A 84 17.39 -14.21 23.33
N ARG A 85 16.48 -14.15 24.30
CA ARG A 85 16.74 -13.55 25.62
C ARG A 85 17.82 -14.33 26.39
N HIS A 86 17.89 -15.65 26.25
CA HIS A 86 18.99 -16.44 26.80
C HIS A 86 20.33 -16.15 26.10
N ALA A 87 20.30 -15.69 24.85
CA ALA A 87 21.46 -15.17 24.13
C ALA A 87 21.81 -13.71 24.48
N GLY A 88 21.12 -13.11 25.47
CA GLY A 88 21.41 -11.78 26.01
C GLY A 88 20.72 -10.61 25.30
N ALA A 89 19.78 -10.88 24.39
CA ALA A 89 18.96 -9.81 23.81
C ALA A 89 18.00 -9.22 24.85
N LYS A 90 17.81 -7.90 24.80
CA LYS A 90 16.81 -7.21 25.62
C LYS A 90 15.48 -7.12 24.89
N LEU A 91 14.39 -7.40 25.60
CA LEU A 91 13.02 -7.34 25.10
C LEU A 91 12.24 -6.24 25.83
N THR A 92 11.70 -5.30 25.07
CA THR A 92 10.75 -4.30 25.56
C THR A 92 9.39 -4.52 24.91
N VAL A 93 8.32 -4.52 25.69
CA VAL A 93 6.94 -4.63 25.19
C VAL A 93 6.21 -3.30 25.41
N PHE A 94 5.69 -2.77 24.32
CA PHE A 94 4.80 -1.61 24.27
C PHE A 94 3.37 -2.11 24.07
N SER A 95 2.58 -2.06 25.14
CA SER A 95 1.19 -2.51 25.17
C SER A 95 0.47 -1.78 26.31
N PRO A 96 -0.72 -1.19 26.08
CA PRO A 96 -1.46 -0.49 27.13
C PRO A 96 -1.86 -1.42 28.28
N ASP A 97 -2.13 -2.68 27.98
CA ASP A 97 -2.41 -3.77 28.91
C ASP A 97 -1.17 -4.63 29.18
N PHE A 98 -1.20 -5.39 30.28
CA PHE A 98 -0.17 -6.40 30.57
C PHE A 98 -0.41 -7.65 29.72
N SER A 99 -0.13 -7.54 28.41
CA SER A 99 -0.34 -8.61 27.43
C SER A 99 0.54 -9.84 27.70
N GLN A 100 0.25 -10.99 27.05
CA GLN A 100 0.92 -12.25 27.36
C GLN A 100 2.44 -12.19 27.15
N VAL A 101 2.89 -11.47 26.12
CA VAL A 101 4.31 -11.27 25.82
C VAL A 101 5.00 -10.39 26.88
N SER A 102 4.28 -9.48 27.54
CA SER A 102 4.81 -8.64 28.63
C SER A 102 5.32 -9.45 29.82
N LYS A 103 4.79 -10.67 30.05
CA LYS A 103 5.16 -11.53 31.19
C LYS A 103 6.65 -11.83 31.28
N TYR A 104 7.34 -11.86 30.14
CA TYR A 104 8.77 -12.15 30.07
C TYR A 104 9.57 -11.02 29.41
N ALA A 105 8.99 -9.84 29.25
CA ALA A 105 9.74 -8.66 28.82
C ALA A 105 10.71 -8.21 29.91
N ASP A 106 11.84 -7.63 29.51
CA ASP A 106 12.72 -6.94 30.47
C ASP A 106 12.03 -5.65 30.92
N TRP A 107 11.43 -4.90 29.97
CA TRP A 107 10.62 -3.71 30.21
C TRP A 107 9.21 -3.88 29.62
N TRP A 108 8.21 -3.52 30.41
CA TRP A 108 6.86 -3.25 29.92
C TRP A 108 6.61 -1.74 29.97
N ILE A 109 6.25 -1.16 28.84
CA ILE A 109 5.94 0.26 28.69
C ILE A 109 4.44 0.38 28.39
N PRO A 110 3.60 0.72 29.40
CA PRO A 110 2.16 0.81 29.26
C PRO A 110 1.71 2.13 28.63
N ILE A 111 2.07 2.35 27.36
CA ILE A 111 1.67 3.54 26.62
C ILE A 111 0.15 3.58 26.48
N HIS A 112 -0.46 4.76 26.64
CA HIS A 112 -1.88 4.96 26.30
C HIS A 112 -2.21 4.49 24.87
N PRO A 113 -3.35 3.82 24.63
CA PRO A 113 -3.70 3.31 23.30
C PRO A 113 -3.67 4.41 22.22
N GLY A 114 -2.97 4.15 21.11
CA GLY A 114 -2.87 5.08 19.98
C GLY A 114 -1.85 6.21 20.18
N GLN A 115 -1.05 6.19 21.25
CA GLN A 115 -0.07 7.25 21.57
C GLN A 115 1.39 6.81 21.37
N ASP A 116 1.64 5.62 20.80
CA ASP A 116 2.98 5.10 20.51
C ASP A 116 3.81 6.06 19.64
N GLY A 117 3.16 6.76 18.71
CA GLY A 117 3.78 7.79 17.89
C GLY A 117 4.49 8.86 18.75
N ALA A 118 3.85 9.37 19.80
CA ALA A 118 4.44 10.40 20.66
C ALA A 118 5.72 9.90 21.37
N PHE A 119 5.72 8.65 21.84
CA PHE A 119 6.89 8.04 22.48
C PHE A 119 8.06 7.94 21.51
N TRP A 120 7.83 7.35 20.32
CA TRP A 120 8.89 7.15 19.34
C TRP A 120 9.39 8.45 18.72
N MET A 121 8.52 9.46 18.58
CA MET A 121 8.96 10.78 18.15
C MET A 121 9.94 11.41 19.15
N ALA A 122 9.72 11.21 20.45
CA ALA A 122 10.66 11.67 21.48
C ALA A 122 11.92 10.80 21.61
N VAL A 123 11.85 9.50 21.31
CA VAL A 123 13.05 8.67 21.11
C VAL A 123 13.91 9.23 19.98
N ASN A 124 13.30 9.58 18.83
CA ASN A 124 14.01 10.16 17.69
C ASN A 124 14.66 11.51 18.03
N HIS A 125 14.00 12.37 18.79
CA HIS A 125 14.60 13.62 19.29
C HIS A 125 15.91 13.35 20.05
N VAL A 126 15.91 12.40 20.98
CA VAL A 126 17.11 12.02 21.75
C VAL A 126 18.19 11.43 20.86
N LEU A 127 17.83 10.55 19.91
CA LEU A 127 18.79 9.94 18.97
C LEU A 127 19.46 11.00 18.09
N LEU A 128 18.67 11.89 17.48
CA LEU A 128 19.18 12.99 16.65
C LEU A 128 20.08 13.93 17.47
N LYS A 129 19.68 14.28 18.69
CA LYS A 129 20.49 15.14 19.55
C LYS A 129 21.82 14.49 19.95
N GLU A 130 21.78 13.29 20.55
CA GLU A 130 22.97 12.68 21.18
C GLU A 130 23.90 11.95 20.20
N TYR A 131 23.41 11.48 19.05
CA TYR A 131 24.17 10.65 18.10
C TYR A 131 24.39 11.29 16.72
N TYR A 132 23.87 12.49 16.51
CA TYR A 132 24.07 13.25 15.27
C TYR A 132 24.45 14.71 15.51
N ALA A 133 23.85 15.41 16.47
CA ALA A 133 24.17 16.81 16.73
C ALA A 133 25.33 16.99 17.73
N GLU A 134 25.31 16.28 18.86
CA GLU A 134 26.34 16.41 19.91
C GLU A 134 27.55 15.50 19.68
N ARG A 135 27.32 14.33 19.09
CA ARG A 135 28.36 13.35 18.76
C ARG A 135 28.00 12.62 17.49
N GLU A 136 28.80 12.75 16.45
CA GLU A 136 28.61 11.99 15.22
C GLU A 136 29.07 10.53 15.37
N VAL A 137 28.17 9.58 15.08
CA VAL A 137 28.52 8.15 14.98
C VAL A 137 28.79 7.77 13.52
N PRO A 138 30.02 7.36 13.16
CA PRO A 138 30.37 7.10 11.76
C PRO A 138 29.47 6.09 11.04
N TYR A 139 29.10 5.00 11.72
CA TYR A 139 28.20 3.99 11.14
C TYR A 139 26.80 4.55 10.84
N PHE A 140 26.24 5.35 11.74
CA PHE A 140 24.91 5.96 11.57
C PHE A 140 24.91 7.03 10.48
N GLN A 141 25.95 7.85 10.43
CA GLN A 141 26.17 8.85 9.40
C GLN A 141 26.27 8.22 8.01
N ASP A 142 27.09 7.18 7.89
CA ASP A 142 27.30 6.44 6.64
C ASP A 142 26.02 5.78 6.14
N TYR A 143 25.24 5.17 7.06
CA TYR A 143 23.96 4.57 6.74
C TYR A 143 22.97 5.57 6.14
N LEU A 144 22.76 6.72 6.81
CA LEU A 144 21.81 7.74 6.32
C LEU A 144 22.22 8.29 4.95
N LYS A 145 23.52 8.50 4.72
CA LYS A 145 24.02 9.01 3.44
C LYS A 145 23.77 8.09 2.25
N ARG A 146 23.72 6.77 2.48
CA ARG A 146 23.63 5.75 1.42
C ARG A 146 22.22 5.22 1.21
N TYR A 147 21.46 5.03 2.29
CA TYR A 147 20.25 4.20 2.28
C TYR A 147 18.98 4.97 2.60
N THR A 148 19.06 6.30 2.73
CA THR A 148 17.90 7.15 3.01
C THR A 148 17.89 8.36 2.10
N ASP A 149 16.78 9.08 2.11
CA ASP A 149 16.62 10.36 1.43
C ASP A 149 17.17 11.55 2.25
N ALA A 150 17.75 11.31 3.44
CA ALA A 150 18.31 12.33 4.31
C ALA A 150 19.23 13.37 3.61
N PRO A 151 20.13 13.02 2.65
CA PRO A 151 20.97 14.01 1.97
C PRO A 151 20.28 14.75 0.81
N PHE A 152 19.05 14.36 0.42
CA PHE A 152 18.38 14.95 -0.73
C PHE A 152 17.84 16.34 -0.42
N LEU A 153 17.79 17.17 -1.47
CA LEU A 153 17.44 18.57 -1.38
C LEU A 153 15.93 18.79 -1.52
N ILE A 154 15.35 19.52 -0.58
CA ILE A 154 13.98 20.02 -0.58
C ILE A 154 14.01 21.51 -0.82
N GLU A 155 13.16 22.00 -1.72
CA GLU A 155 12.95 23.42 -1.93
C GLU A 155 12.11 24.02 -0.79
N ILE A 156 12.56 25.13 -0.22
CA ILE A 156 11.80 25.89 0.76
C ILE A 156 10.98 26.96 0.03
N ARG A 157 9.66 26.91 0.18
CA ARG A 157 8.72 27.83 -0.49
C ARG A 157 7.76 28.40 0.55
N ASP A 158 7.57 29.71 0.55
CA ASP A 158 6.67 30.42 1.47
C ASP A 158 6.89 30.08 2.96
N GLY A 159 8.17 29.88 3.34
CA GLY A 159 8.54 29.51 4.70
C GLY A 159 8.15 28.07 5.09
N ARG A 160 7.88 27.18 4.14
CA ARG A 160 7.53 25.77 4.39
C ARG A 160 8.36 24.83 3.51
N PRO A 161 8.56 23.56 3.94
CA PRO A 161 9.14 22.54 3.08
C PRO A 161 8.22 22.28 1.89
N GLY A 162 8.77 22.39 0.67
CA GLY A 162 8.08 22.13 -0.58
C GLY A 162 8.38 20.74 -1.13
N ARG A 163 8.66 20.66 -2.43
CA ARG A 163 9.02 19.42 -3.13
C ARG A 163 10.53 19.21 -3.14
N TYR A 164 10.96 17.98 -3.42
CA TYR A 164 12.36 17.71 -3.76
C TYR A 164 12.80 18.55 -4.97
N LEU A 165 14.03 19.07 -4.91
CA LEU A 165 14.69 19.67 -6.05
C LEU A 165 14.98 18.58 -7.08
N ARG A 166 14.47 18.79 -8.29
CA ARG A 166 14.58 17.83 -9.40
C ARG A 166 15.72 18.20 -10.35
N ALA A 167 16.33 17.18 -10.95
CA ALA A 167 17.49 17.33 -11.82
C ALA A 167 17.22 18.25 -13.01
N ASN A 168 16.06 18.09 -13.67
CA ASN A 168 15.71 18.89 -14.85
C ASN A 168 15.57 20.41 -14.60
N ARG A 169 15.59 20.84 -13.33
CA ARG A 169 15.61 22.26 -12.94
C ARG A 169 17.00 22.89 -13.02
N LEU A 170 18.08 22.11 -13.08
CA LEU A 170 19.43 22.64 -13.18
C LEU A 170 19.96 22.52 -14.61
N SER A 171 20.67 23.54 -15.10
CA SER A 171 21.22 23.57 -16.45
C SER A 171 22.12 22.37 -16.75
N GLU A 172 22.87 21.89 -15.76
CA GLU A 172 23.75 20.72 -15.86
C GLU A 172 22.98 19.44 -16.20
N TYR A 173 21.71 19.31 -15.79
CA TYR A 173 20.90 18.11 -15.94
C TYR A 173 19.58 18.35 -16.68
N ALA A 174 19.45 19.49 -17.39
CA ALA A 174 18.20 19.90 -18.03
C ALA A 174 17.69 18.90 -19.08
N GLU A 175 18.62 18.22 -19.77
CA GLU A 175 18.35 17.26 -20.86
C GLU A 175 18.34 15.79 -20.40
N GLU A 176 18.39 15.54 -19.07
CA GLU A 176 18.33 14.17 -18.56
C GLU A 176 16.96 13.55 -18.79
N GLU A 177 16.92 12.35 -19.37
CA GLU A 177 15.70 11.56 -19.54
C GLU A 177 15.02 11.37 -18.18
N ASN A 178 13.70 11.60 -18.11
CA ASN A 178 12.92 11.55 -16.86
C ASN A 178 13.50 12.44 -15.73
N GLY A 179 14.13 13.57 -16.09
CA GLY A 179 14.83 14.44 -15.13
C GLY A 179 13.92 15.09 -14.07
N ASP A 180 12.60 15.06 -14.25
CA ASP A 180 11.60 15.43 -13.25
C ASP A 180 11.36 14.35 -12.17
N PHE A 181 11.84 13.13 -12.39
CA PHE A 181 11.84 12.02 -11.43
C PHE A 181 13.25 11.63 -10.98
N LYS A 182 14.24 12.46 -11.29
CA LYS A 182 15.61 12.37 -10.77
C LYS A 182 15.83 13.48 -9.75
N LEU A 183 16.29 13.13 -8.57
CA LEU A 183 16.43 14.05 -7.44
C LEU A 183 17.88 14.45 -7.23
N LEU A 184 18.13 15.51 -6.44
CA LEU A 184 19.46 16.06 -6.21
C LEU A 184 19.86 15.99 -4.73
N ILE A 185 21.15 15.79 -4.48
CA ILE A 185 21.82 15.92 -3.18
C ILE A 185 22.78 17.11 -3.19
N PHE A 186 23.31 17.48 -2.03
CA PHE A 186 24.46 18.39 -1.95
C PHE A 186 25.76 17.60 -1.71
N ASP A 187 26.66 17.60 -2.70
CA ASP A 187 28.01 17.05 -2.59
C ASP A 187 28.93 18.03 -1.84
N GLU A 188 29.74 17.48 -0.95
CA GLU A 188 30.75 18.21 -0.14
C GLU A 188 31.62 19.16 -0.96
N THR A 189 32.04 18.72 -2.16
CA THR A 189 33.07 19.38 -2.97
C THR A 189 32.52 19.99 -4.25
N LYS A 190 31.37 19.51 -4.73
CA LYS A 190 30.84 19.85 -6.05
C LYS A 190 29.50 20.59 -6.00
N GLY A 191 28.91 20.75 -4.80
CA GLY A 191 27.60 21.36 -4.65
C GLY A 191 26.48 20.41 -5.13
N PRO A 192 25.36 20.93 -5.69
CA PRO A 192 24.24 20.10 -6.12
C PRO A 192 24.65 19.05 -7.17
N ARG A 193 24.36 17.77 -6.90
CA ARG A 193 24.67 16.63 -7.78
C ARG A 193 23.55 15.61 -7.83
N MET A 194 23.46 14.88 -8.94
CA MET A 194 22.43 13.87 -9.21
C MET A 194 22.97 12.46 -8.93
N PRO A 195 22.58 11.82 -7.81
CA PRO A 195 22.96 10.43 -7.54
C PRO A 195 22.12 9.47 -8.39
N GLY A 196 22.60 8.23 -8.56
CA GLY A 196 21.82 7.13 -9.14
C GLY A 196 20.63 6.69 -8.29
N GLY A 197 19.89 5.69 -8.77
CA GLY A 197 18.88 4.97 -7.96
C GLY A 197 17.51 5.64 -7.80
N THR A 198 17.38 6.94 -8.09
CA THR A 198 16.07 7.62 -8.12
C THR A 198 15.17 7.08 -9.26
N LEU A 199 13.85 7.25 -9.10
CA LEU A 199 12.82 6.58 -9.93
C LEU A 199 13.00 6.80 -11.44
N GLY A 200 13.43 7.99 -11.86
CA GLY A 200 13.65 8.31 -13.26
C GLY A 200 14.66 7.38 -13.96
N PHE A 201 15.61 6.79 -13.21
CA PHE A 201 16.58 5.83 -13.74
C PHE A 201 16.01 4.43 -13.97
N ARG A 202 14.90 4.06 -13.33
CA ARG A 202 14.31 2.71 -13.44
C ARG A 202 13.80 2.43 -14.86
N TRP A 203 13.10 3.41 -15.43
CA TRP A 203 12.39 3.26 -16.70
C TRP A 203 13.07 3.93 -17.89
N GLN A 204 14.17 4.65 -17.68
CA GLN A 204 14.92 5.26 -18.78
C GLN A 204 15.47 4.21 -19.75
N LYS A 205 15.86 4.64 -20.96
CA LYS A 205 16.38 3.73 -22.00
C LYS A 205 17.69 3.06 -21.59
N GLU A 206 18.65 3.83 -21.08
CA GLU A 206 19.95 3.32 -20.64
C GLU A 206 19.84 2.60 -19.29
N LYS A 207 20.09 1.30 -19.26
CA LYS A 207 19.97 0.47 -18.06
C LYS A 207 21.23 0.49 -17.20
N GLY A 208 21.11 0.01 -15.96
CA GLY A 208 22.23 -0.15 -15.03
C GLY A 208 22.48 1.03 -14.08
N LYS A 209 21.75 2.14 -14.23
CA LYS A 209 21.87 3.36 -13.38
C LYS A 209 20.87 3.44 -12.22
N TRP A 210 19.90 2.51 -12.16
CA TRP A 210 18.99 2.35 -11.04
C TRP A 210 19.64 1.46 -9.96
N ASN A 211 20.51 2.06 -9.16
CA ASN A 211 21.25 1.41 -8.08
C ASN A 211 21.68 2.45 -7.03
N LEU A 212 22.12 2.00 -5.85
CA LEU A 212 22.50 2.87 -4.72
C LEU A 212 24.01 3.19 -4.65
N LYS A 213 24.74 3.12 -5.77
CA LYS A 213 26.14 3.56 -5.80
C LYS A 213 26.22 5.08 -5.63
N LEU A 214 27.15 5.54 -4.79
CA LEU A 214 27.42 6.97 -4.58
C LEU A 214 28.31 7.52 -5.70
N GLU A 215 27.78 7.53 -6.91
CA GLU A 215 28.43 8.02 -8.12
C GLU A 215 27.41 8.88 -8.89
N ASP A 216 27.86 9.94 -9.56
CA ASP A 216 27.00 10.68 -10.49
C ASP A 216 26.87 9.85 -11.78
N PRO A 217 25.67 9.36 -12.15
CA PRO A 217 25.51 8.49 -13.32
C PRO A 217 25.79 9.18 -14.66
N LYS A 218 25.90 10.51 -14.68
CA LYS A 218 26.27 11.30 -15.86
C LYS A 218 27.77 11.35 -16.07
N THR A 219 28.54 11.55 -14.99
CA THR A 219 30.00 11.76 -15.07
C THR A 219 30.82 10.53 -14.65
N GLY A 220 30.23 9.61 -13.88
CA GLY A 220 30.92 8.49 -13.24
C GLY A 220 31.77 8.90 -12.03
N GLU A 221 31.72 10.17 -11.63
CA GLU A 221 32.51 10.66 -10.50
C GLU A 221 31.93 10.20 -9.16
N PRO A 222 32.78 9.85 -8.17
CA PRO A 222 32.32 9.53 -6.83
C PRO A 222 31.68 10.76 -6.16
N LEU A 223 30.61 10.49 -5.41
CA LEU A 223 29.86 11.47 -4.64
C LEU A 223 30.16 11.34 -3.14
N SER A 224 30.25 12.48 -2.47
CA SER A 224 30.36 12.60 -1.01
C SER A 224 29.18 13.44 -0.48
N PRO A 225 28.02 12.82 -0.23
CA PRO A 225 26.83 13.54 0.21
C PRO A 225 27.02 14.19 1.59
N ARG A 226 26.57 15.45 1.71
CA ARG A 226 26.33 16.09 3.01
C ARG A 226 24.95 15.71 3.54
N LEU A 227 24.88 15.40 4.83
CA LEU A 227 23.58 15.33 5.52
C LEU A 227 23.10 16.73 5.89
N THR A 228 23.97 17.61 6.36
CA THR A 228 23.61 18.94 6.85
C THR A 228 24.27 20.04 6.01
N LEU A 229 23.53 21.10 5.73
CA LEU A 229 24.07 22.35 5.18
C LEU A 229 24.63 23.28 6.26
N LEU A 230 24.35 23.01 7.55
CA LEU A 230 24.93 23.77 8.66
C LEU A 230 26.47 23.82 8.60
N GLY A 231 27.04 25.00 8.79
CA GLY A 231 28.46 25.31 8.64
C GLY A 231 28.88 25.69 7.22
N VAL A 232 28.01 25.49 6.23
CA VAL A 232 28.25 25.90 4.85
C VAL A 232 27.09 26.68 4.25
N GLU A 233 25.97 26.87 4.96
CA GLU A 233 24.76 27.54 4.49
C GLU A 233 25.01 28.97 4.01
N ASP A 234 24.13 29.45 3.13
CA ASP A 234 24.13 30.86 2.73
C ASP A 234 23.27 31.70 3.69
N GLU A 235 22.23 31.09 4.26
CA GLU A 235 21.28 31.73 5.17
C GLU A 235 20.64 30.68 6.09
N VAL A 236 20.11 31.13 7.23
CA VAL A 236 19.20 30.35 8.08
C VAL A 236 17.80 30.94 7.95
N VAL A 237 16.86 30.15 7.43
CA VAL A 237 15.46 30.57 7.22
C VAL A 237 14.56 29.98 8.29
N LEU A 238 13.60 30.75 8.80
CA LEU A 238 12.55 30.24 9.68
C LEU A 238 11.52 29.44 8.86
N VAL A 239 11.49 28.13 9.10
CA VAL A 239 10.57 27.20 8.44
C VAL A 239 9.44 26.81 9.41
N GLU A 240 8.21 26.82 8.90
CA GLU A 240 6.98 26.51 9.63
C GLU A 240 6.65 25.01 9.58
N PHE A 241 6.32 24.43 10.74
CA PHE A 241 5.92 23.04 10.94
C PHE A 241 4.61 22.99 11.72
N ASP A 242 3.71 22.07 11.36
CA ASP A 242 2.42 21.92 12.03
C ASP A 242 2.56 21.01 13.26
N ASP A 243 2.01 21.44 14.40
CA ASP A 243 1.82 20.63 15.59
C ASP A 243 0.34 20.29 15.77
N PHE A 244 -0.04 19.13 15.25
CA PHE A 244 -1.39 18.58 15.38
C PHE A 244 -1.78 18.22 16.82
N ALA A 245 -0.81 18.10 17.74
CA ALA A 245 -1.12 17.73 19.12
C ALA A 245 -1.64 18.93 19.94
N SER A 246 -1.27 20.16 19.55
CA SER A 246 -1.70 21.39 20.22
C SER A 246 -2.46 22.36 19.32
N ASP A 247 -2.74 21.99 18.06
CA ASP A 247 -3.30 22.84 17.01
C ASP A 247 -2.49 24.14 16.80
N GLN A 248 -1.15 24.02 16.85
CA GLN A 248 -0.24 25.16 16.70
C GLN A 248 0.70 25.00 15.52
N LYS A 249 1.40 26.09 15.20
CA LYS A 249 2.47 26.13 14.20
C LYS A 249 3.76 26.56 14.87
N LEU A 250 4.82 25.83 14.60
CA LEU A 250 6.17 26.11 15.13
C LEU A 250 7.05 26.66 14.01
N ARG A 251 7.89 27.64 14.32
CA ARG A 251 8.86 28.21 13.37
C ARG A 251 10.28 27.95 13.84
N ARG A 252 11.01 27.15 13.06
CA ARG A 252 12.36 26.69 13.43
C ARG A 252 13.35 27.05 12.34
N GLY A 253 14.50 27.60 12.73
CA GLY A 253 15.58 27.98 11.81
C GLY A 253 16.18 26.75 11.13
N VAL A 254 16.27 26.77 9.81
CA VAL A 254 16.82 25.71 8.96
C VAL A 254 17.95 26.30 8.09
N PRO A 255 19.15 25.70 8.06
CA PRO A 255 20.23 26.15 7.19
C PRO A 255 19.88 25.85 5.73
N VAL A 256 19.98 26.87 4.87
CA VAL A 256 19.66 26.75 3.44
C VAL A 256 20.82 27.16 2.55
N LYS A 257 20.90 26.51 1.40
CA LYS A 257 21.70 26.94 0.26
C LYS A 257 20.80 27.56 -0.78
N TYR A 258 21.32 28.54 -1.52
CA TYR A 258 20.63 29.03 -2.70
C TYR A 258 21.18 28.36 -3.97
N VAL A 259 20.27 27.80 -4.76
CA VAL A 259 20.58 27.18 -6.04
C VAL A 259 19.90 27.97 -7.15
N THR A 260 20.62 28.26 -8.22
CA THR A 260 20.07 28.91 -9.40
C THR A 260 19.55 27.86 -10.37
N THR A 261 18.27 27.95 -10.72
CA THR A 261 17.64 27.04 -11.69
C THR A 261 18.06 27.41 -13.12
N LYS A 262 17.77 26.53 -14.08
CA LYS A 262 18.03 26.79 -15.50
C LYS A 262 17.27 28.00 -16.05
N GLU A 263 16.14 28.34 -15.43
CA GLU A 263 15.35 29.54 -15.73
C GLU A 263 15.92 30.82 -15.07
N GLY A 264 17.00 30.72 -14.28
CA GLY A 264 17.61 31.84 -13.57
C GLY A 264 16.94 32.19 -12.24
N GLU A 265 15.94 31.40 -11.79
CA GLU A 265 15.32 31.55 -10.48
C GLU A 265 16.31 31.15 -9.38
N LYS A 266 16.42 31.95 -8.32
CA LYS A 266 17.21 31.62 -7.13
C LYS A 266 16.30 30.97 -6.09
N VAL A 267 16.45 29.67 -5.86
CA VAL A 267 15.62 28.89 -4.93
C VAL A 267 16.40 28.52 -3.67
N ALA A 268 15.78 28.65 -2.51
CA ALA A 268 16.34 28.17 -1.24
C ALA A 268 16.11 26.65 -1.13
N VAL A 269 17.15 25.90 -0.77
CA VAL A 269 17.08 24.46 -0.55
C VAL A 269 17.70 24.06 0.79
N ALA A 270 17.08 23.08 1.45
CA ALA A 270 17.59 22.41 2.63
C ALA A 270 17.73 20.91 2.36
N THR A 271 18.54 20.18 3.13
CA THR A 271 18.46 18.71 3.09
C THR A 271 17.24 18.20 3.85
N VAL A 272 16.77 17.00 3.51
CA VAL A 272 15.76 16.29 4.32
C VAL A 272 16.24 16.13 5.77
N PHE A 273 17.52 15.85 5.99
CA PHE A 273 18.08 15.72 7.34
C PHE A 273 17.99 17.01 8.17
N ASP A 274 18.26 18.18 7.57
CA ASP A 274 18.11 19.47 8.25
C ASP A 274 16.64 19.74 8.62
N LEU A 275 15.71 19.33 7.75
CA LEU A 275 14.28 19.39 8.02
C LEU A 275 13.85 18.39 9.09
N LEU A 276 14.44 17.19 9.16
CA LEU A 276 14.19 16.22 10.24
C LEU A 276 14.69 16.79 11.57
N MET A 277 15.90 17.35 11.63
CA MET A 277 16.42 18.02 12.83
C MET A 277 15.47 19.12 13.31
N ALA A 278 14.95 19.93 12.39
CA ALA A 278 13.98 20.96 12.70
C ALA A 278 12.62 20.37 13.15
N GLN A 279 12.05 19.39 12.44
CA GLN A 279 10.79 18.71 12.80
C GLN A 279 10.87 18.13 14.21
N PHE A 280 11.96 17.44 14.54
CA PHE A 280 12.17 16.82 15.85
C PHE A 280 12.63 17.80 16.93
N GLY A 281 12.82 19.08 16.62
CA GLY A 281 13.15 20.10 17.62
C GLY A 281 14.59 20.02 18.14
N VAL A 282 15.55 19.64 17.29
CA VAL A 282 16.97 19.60 17.66
C VAL A 282 17.64 20.93 17.24
N GLY A 283 17.87 21.80 18.22
CA GLY A 283 18.19 23.21 17.98
C GLY A 283 19.50 23.52 17.28
N ARG A 284 20.58 22.76 17.50
CA ARG A 284 21.91 22.96 16.87
C ARG A 284 22.45 24.42 16.88
N GLY A 285 21.99 25.25 17.81
CA GLY A 285 22.35 26.68 17.89
C GLY A 285 21.57 27.61 16.93
N LEU A 286 20.54 27.11 16.27
CA LEU A 286 19.70 27.85 15.32
C LEU A 286 18.54 28.57 16.03
N PRO A 287 18.04 29.70 15.47
CA PRO A 287 16.94 30.47 16.06
C PRO A 287 15.58 29.77 15.88
N GLY A 288 14.57 30.24 16.62
CA GLY A 288 13.17 29.78 16.51
C GLY A 288 12.73 28.91 17.69
N ASP A 289 11.61 28.22 17.51
CA ASP A 289 10.87 27.46 18.54
C ASP A 289 11.51 26.10 18.85
N TYR A 290 12.79 26.13 19.21
CA TYR A 290 13.55 24.97 19.64
C TYR A 290 13.49 24.80 21.16
N PRO A 291 13.30 23.56 21.67
CA PRO A 291 13.44 23.28 23.10
C PRO A 291 14.86 23.53 23.58
N ARG A 292 14.99 24.09 24.79
CA ARG A 292 16.27 24.35 25.45
C ARG A 292 16.88 23.04 25.94
N ASP A 293 16.07 22.18 26.53
CA ASP A 293 16.47 20.87 27.02
C ASP A 293 15.30 19.86 26.99
N TYR A 294 15.56 18.65 27.47
CA TYR A 294 14.58 17.56 27.48
C TYR A 294 13.38 17.80 28.41
N GLY A 295 13.47 18.79 29.30
CA GLY A 295 12.46 19.16 30.26
C GLY A 295 11.40 20.13 29.75
N ASP A 296 11.65 20.80 28.61
CA ASP A 296 10.70 21.72 27.98
C ASP A 296 9.51 20.96 27.37
N ASP A 297 8.29 21.42 27.62
CA ASP A 297 7.07 20.88 27.02
C ASP A 297 6.84 21.43 25.60
N LEU A 298 7.77 21.13 24.69
CA LEU A 298 7.65 21.42 23.26
C LEU A 298 7.61 20.13 22.45
N PRO A 299 6.93 20.10 21.28
CA PRO A 299 6.73 18.89 20.52
C PRO A 299 7.98 18.04 20.33
N TYR A 300 7.80 16.77 20.67
CA TYR A 300 8.78 15.67 20.59
C TYR A 300 9.92 15.69 21.60
N THR A 301 9.89 16.53 22.63
CA THR A 301 10.82 16.34 23.77
C THR A 301 10.38 15.16 24.66
N PRO A 302 11.29 14.61 25.48
CA PRO A 302 10.94 13.64 26.53
C PRO A 302 9.85 14.12 27.50
N ALA A 303 9.84 15.42 27.86
CA ALA A 303 8.79 16.01 28.70
C ALA A 303 7.44 16.11 27.98
N TRP A 304 7.43 16.50 26.71
CA TRP A 304 6.20 16.65 25.93
C TRP A 304 5.43 15.35 25.78
N GLN A 305 6.11 14.22 25.57
CA GLN A 305 5.39 12.96 25.37
C GLN A 305 4.70 12.44 26.64
N GLU A 306 5.12 12.84 27.85
CA GLU A 306 4.59 12.31 29.11
C GLU A 306 3.07 12.50 29.22
N LYS A 307 2.56 13.67 28.80
CA LYS A 307 1.12 13.99 28.87
C LYS A 307 0.27 13.17 27.91
N TRP A 308 0.87 12.66 26.83
CA TRP A 308 0.19 11.86 25.81
C TRP A 308 0.26 10.37 26.15
N THR A 309 1.46 9.89 26.52
CA THR A 309 1.74 8.46 26.67
C THR A 309 1.53 7.96 28.09
N GLY A 310 1.57 8.84 29.09
CA GLY A 310 1.62 8.48 30.50
C GLY A 310 2.99 7.99 31.01
N ILE A 311 4.02 7.96 30.14
CA ILE A 311 5.34 7.41 30.48
C ILE A 311 6.29 8.53 30.90
N HIS A 312 6.88 8.43 32.09
CA HIS A 312 7.84 9.42 32.59
C HIS A 312 9.09 9.54 31.70
N ARG A 313 9.57 10.77 31.51
CA ARG A 313 10.69 11.16 30.63
C ARG A 313 11.98 10.41 30.94
N ASP A 314 12.22 10.08 32.21
CA ASP A 314 13.42 9.33 32.59
C ASP A 314 13.42 7.91 32.02
N THR A 315 12.25 7.28 31.92
CA THR A 315 12.11 5.96 31.29
C THR A 315 12.42 6.07 29.80
N LEU A 316 11.86 7.09 29.13
CA LEU A 316 12.14 7.35 27.71
C LEU A 316 13.62 7.63 27.46
N LEU A 317 14.26 8.48 28.26
CA LEU A 317 15.68 8.81 28.12
C LEU A 317 16.56 7.57 28.29
N LYS A 318 16.27 6.72 29.29
CA LYS A 318 16.96 5.44 29.47
C LYS A 318 16.74 4.52 28.28
N TYR A 319 15.52 4.46 27.74
CA TYR A 319 15.18 3.65 26.58
C TYR A 319 15.95 4.10 25.33
N ALA A 320 15.83 5.37 24.96
CA ALA A 320 16.42 5.94 23.76
C ALA A 320 17.95 5.79 23.74
N ARG A 321 18.60 5.99 24.88
CA ARG A 321 20.05 5.77 25.03
C ARG A 321 20.42 4.30 24.91
N ALA A 322 19.65 3.39 25.50
CA ALA A 322 19.89 1.96 25.36
C ALA A 322 19.71 1.49 23.90
N TRP A 323 18.71 2.02 23.20
CA TRP A 323 18.44 1.78 21.78
C TRP A 323 19.61 2.26 20.89
N GLY A 324 20.02 3.52 21.06
CA GLY A 324 21.13 4.10 20.30
C GLY A 324 22.46 3.40 20.58
N GLU A 325 22.74 3.05 21.84
CA GLU A 325 23.94 2.34 22.23
C GLU A 325 23.99 0.91 21.69
N ASN A 326 22.86 0.18 21.65
CA ASN A 326 22.82 -1.13 21.01
C ASN A 326 23.06 -1.02 19.50
N GLY A 327 22.41 -0.08 18.83
CA GLY A 327 22.63 0.18 17.40
C GLY A 327 24.09 0.47 17.08
N LEU A 328 24.76 1.28 17.90
CA LEU A 328 26.19 1.60 17.77
C LEU A 328 27.06 0.35 17.93
N LYS A 329 26.87 -0.41 19.01
CA LYS A 329 27.72 -1.56 19.36
C LYS A 329 27.55 -2.73 18.39
N THR A 330 26.35 -2.92 17.88
CA THR A 330 25.98 -4.09 17.07
C THR A 330 25.92 -3.80 15.59
N LYS A 331 26.08 -2.53 15.19
CA LYS A 331 25.88 -2.05 13.84
C LYS A 331 24.48 -2.42 13.32
N GLY A 332 23.46 -1.95 14.03
CA GLY A 332 22.08 -1.99 13.56
C GLY A 332 21.20 -3.16 14.01
N LYS A 333 21.58 -3.95 15.03
CA LYS A 333 20.74 -5.08 15.53
C LYS A 333 19.63 -4.65 16.49
N ASN A 334 18.92 -3.58 16.12
CA ASN A 334 17.71 -3.09 16.76
C ASN A 334 16.50 -3.55 15.94
N LEU A 335 15.59 -4.29 16.55
CA LEU A 335 14.41 -4.86 15.89
C LEU A 335 13.14 -4.25 16.48
N ILE A 336 12.22 -3.80 15.62
CA ILE A 336 10.85 -3.50 16.00
C ILE A 336 9.96 -4.62 15.46
N ILE A 337 9.30 -5.37 16.34
CA ILE A 337 8.23 -6.30 15.96
C ILE A 337 6.90 -5.58 16.17
N ILE A 338 6.17 -5.30 15.10
CA ILE A 338 4.96 -4.47 15.13
C ILE A 338 3.74 -5.21 14.58
N GLY A 339 2.56 -4.93 15.14
CA GLY A 339 1.32 -5.62 14.75
C GLY A 339 0.07 -4.73 14.75
N ALA A 340 -1.09 -5.38 14.67
CA ALA A 340 -2.40 -4.74 14.52
C ALA A 340 -2.74 -3.75 15.65
N GLY A 341 -2.17 -3.90 16.86
CA GLY A 341 -2.37 -2.95 17.96
C GLY A 341 -1.90 -1.53 17.62
N ILE A 342 -1.00 -1.38 16.64
CA ILE A 342 -0.62 -0.10 16.04
C ILE A 342 -1.25 0.07 14.66
N ASN A 343 -1.25 -0.97 13.83
CA ASN A 343 -1.66 -0.84 12.42
C ASN A 343 -3.14 -0.52 12.21
N HIS A 344 -4.02 -0.91 13.15
CA HIS A 344 -5.47 -0.73 13.03
C HIS A 344 -5.98 0.65 13.52
N TRP A 345 -5.07 1.59 13.78
CA TRP A 345 -5.42 2.98 14.06
C TRP A 345 -5.49 3.81 12.77
N TYR A 346 -6.34 4.83 12.75
CA TYR A 346 -6.51 5.73 11.60
C TYR A 346 -5.18 6.38 11.17
N HIS A 347 -4.35 6.78 12.14
CA HIS A 347 -3.02 7.35 11.90
C HIS A 347 -1.90 6.32 12.03
N ASN A 348 -2.14 5.06 11.62
CA ASN A 348 -1.12 4.00 11.70
C ASN A 348 0.20 4.41 11.04
N ASN A 349 0.14 5.10 9.90
CA ASN A 349 1.32 5.43 9.11
C ASN A 349 2.26 6.35 9.89
N LEU A 350 1.73 7.32 10.64
CA LEU A 350 2.53 8.22 11.48
C LEU A 350 3.23 7.45 12.61
N MET A 351 2.54 6.50 13.25
CA MET A 351 3.12 5.70 14.33
C MET A 351 4.19 4.71 13.80
N TYR A 352 3.94 4.08 12.66
CA TYR A 352 4.92 3.24 11.98
C TYR A 352 6.16 4.04 11.59
N ARG A 353 5.96 5.21 10.96
CA ARG A 353 7.06 6.09 10.54
C ARG A 353 7.91 6.56 11.71
N ALA A 354 7.31 6.86 12.87
CA ALA A 354 8.06 7.22 14.06
C ALA A 354 9.04 6.10 14.48
N GLY A 355 8.60 4.83 14.49
CA GLY A 355 9.47 3.68 14.77
C GLY A 355 10.49 3.41 13.65
N ILE A 356 10.09 3.53 12.38
CA ILE A 356 10.98 3.36 11.22
C ILE A 356 12.10 4.40 11.23
N VAL A 357 11.82 5.66 11.57
CA VAL A 357 12.86 6.69 11.70
C VAL A 357 13.88 6.28 12.77
N ALA A 358 13.45 5.76 13.93
CA ALA A 358 14.38 5.30 14.96
C ALA A 358 15.29 4.16 14.45
N LEU A 359 14.74 3.25 13.64
CA LEU A 359 15.51 2.18 12.99
C LEU A 359 16.52 2.72 11.97
N MET A 360 16.13 3.68 11.12
CA MET A 360 17.03 4.31 10.15
C MET A 360 18.12 5.12 10.83
N LEU A 361 17.80 5.86 11.90
CA LEU A 361 18.76 6.62 12.71
C LEU A 361 19.78 5.71 13.42
N THR A 362 19.46 4.42 13.61
CA THR A 362 20.41 3.44 14.16
C THR A 362 20.93 2.45 13.11
N GLY A 363 20.72 2.73 11.82
CA GLY A 363 21.20 1.91 10.70
C GLY A 363 20.68 0.47 10.71
N SER A 364 19.44 0.25 11.13
CA SER A 364 18.95 -1.08 11.48
C SER A 364 18.17 -1.78 10.37
N VAL A 365 17.56 -1.04 9.42
CA VAL A 365 16.84 -1.65 8.30
C VAL A 365 17.83 -2.28 7.31
N GLY A 366 17.61 -3.54 6.93
CA GLY A 366 18.48 -4.30 6.01
C GLY A 366 19.62 -5.06 6.69
N VAL A 367 19.60 -5.21 8.02
CA VAL A 367 20.62 -5.94 8.80
C VAL A 367 19.98 -7.15 9.46
N ASN A 368 20.60 -8.33 9.42
CA ASN A 368 20.12 -9.50 10.17
C ASN A 368 20.03 -9.21 11.68
N GLY A 369 18.85 -9.41 12.25
CA GLY A 369 18.51 -9.05 13.63
C GLY A 369 18.12 -7.60 13.83
N GLY A 370 17.90 -6.84 12.75
CA GLY A 370 17.54 -5.43 12.81
C GLY A 370 16.52 -5.02 11.73
N GLY A 371 15.71 -4.01 12.04
CA GLY A 371 14.73 -3.45 11.11
C GLY A 371 13.30 -3.50 11.62
N LEU A 372 12.35 -3.35 10.71
CA LEU A 372 10.92 -3.40 11.00
C LEU A 372 10.37 -4.78 10.63
N ALA A 373 9.96 -5.54 11.63
CA ALA A 373 9.31 -6.83 11.50
C ALA A 373 7.80 -6.66 11.72
N HIS A 374 7.11 -6.25 10.65
CA HIS A 374 5.66 -6.12 10.62
C HIS A 374 5.01 -7.50 10.46
N TYR A 375 4.13 -7.89 11.37
CA TYR A 375 3.34 -9.10 11.19
C TYR A 375 1.88 -8.81 11.44
N VAL A 376 1.00 -9.32 10.57
CA VAL A 376 -0.46 -9.17 10.60
C VAL A 376 -1.12 -10.49 10.18
N GLY A 377 -1.84 -10.55 9.05
CA GLY A 377 -2.19 -11.76 8.33
C GLY A 377 -1.04 -12.36 7.51
N GLN A 378 -1.30 -13.52 6.91
CA GLN A 378 -0.36 -14.33 6.12
C GLN A 378 -0.30 -13.85 4.67
N GLU A 379 0.32 -12.70 4.42
CA GLU A 379 0.27 -12.03 3.12
C GLU A 379 1.26 -12.62 2.10
N LYS A 380 2.46 -13.02 2.56
CA LYS A 380 3.59 -13.33 1.67
C LYS A 380 3.45 -14.66 0.95
N LEU A 381 2.95 -14.56 -0.28
CA LEU A 381 2.91 -15.66 -1.24
C LEU A 381 4.24 -15.75 -2.00
N ALA A 382 5.14 -16.61 -1.54
CA ALA A 382 6.51 -16.73 -2.08
C ALA A 382 6.62 -16.90 -3.61
N ASN A 383 5.68 -17.61 -4.25
CA ASN A 383 5.63 -17.88 -5.69
C ASN A 383 4.63 -16.98 -6.46
N GLN A 384 4.53 -15.69 -6.08
CA GLN A 384 3.56 -14.73 -6.60
C GLN A 384 3.54 -14.59 -8.13
N ALA A 385 4.70 -14.50 -8.82
CA ALA A 385 4.73 -14.26 -10.26
C ALA A 385 4.04 -15.38 -11.08
N SER A 386 4.31 -16.64 -10.75
CA SER A 386 3.69 -17.78 -11.43
C SER A 386 2.23 -17.98 -11.00
N TRP A 387 1.95 -17.82 -9.71
CA TRP A 387 0.60 -17.92 -9.16
C TRP A 387 -0.35 -16.87 -9.75
N ALA A 388 0.07 -15.60 -9.80
CA ALA A 388 -0.75 -14.50 -10.28
C ALA A 388 -1.18 -14.70 -11.74
N SER A 389 -0.30 -15.28 -12.56
CA SER A 389 -0.60 -15.59 -13.96
C SER A 389 -1.81 -16.51 -14.11
N ILE A 390 -1.94 -17.48 -13.21
CA ILE A 390 -3.07 -18.43 -13.18
C ILE A 390 -4.29 -17.80 -12.50
N ALA A 391 -4.09 -17.25 -11.30
CA ALA A 391 -5.16 -16.75 -10.44
C ALA A 391 -5.93 -15.61 -11.09
N PHE A 392 -5.28 -14.80 -11.92
CA PHE A 392 -5.89 -13.64 -12.56
C PHE A 392 -6.08 -13.79 -14.07
N ALA A 393 -5.89 -15.01 -14.59
CA ALA A 393 -6.07 -15.35 -16.00
C ALA A 393 -5.20 -14.51 -16.99
N THR A 394 -4.06 -13.99 -16.53
CA THR A 394 -3.14 -13.25 -17.42
C THR A 394 -2.37 -14.20 -18.33
N ASP A 395 -2.34 -15.50 -18.01
CA ASP A 395 -1.92 -16.57 -18.91
C ASP A 395 -2.73 -16.62 -20.23
N TRP A 396 -3.95 -16.08 -20.22
CA TRP A 396 -4.80 -15.87 -21.39
C TRP A 396 -4.77 -14.44 -21.94
N GLY A 397 -3.93 -13.56 -21.39
CA GLY A 397 -3.79 -12.18 -21.82
C GLY A 397 -4.89 -11.24 -21.30
N TYR A 398 -5.69 -11.66 -20.33
CA TYR A 398 -6.72 -10.78 -19.75
C TYR A 398 -6.12 -9.85 -18.70
N PRO A 399 -6.34 -8.53 -18.80
CA PRO A 399 -6.02 -7.61 -17.72
C PRO A 399 -7.01 -7.84 -16.57
N PRO A 400 -6.53 -7.97 -15.32
CA PRO A 400 -7.41 -8.22 -14.21
C PRO A 400 -8.18 -6.97 -13.78
N ARG A 401 -9.45 -7.14 -13.38
CA ARG A 401 -10.27 -6.10 -12.74
C ARG A 401 -10.09 -6.13 -11.22
N GLN A 402 -8.86 -5.99 -10.75
CA GLN A 402 -8.58 -5.93 -9.31
C GLN A 402 -9.18 -4.67 -8.71
N GLN A 403 -9.86 -4.81 -7.58
CA GLN A 403 -10.53 -3.72 -6.87
C GLN A 403 -9.97 -3.56 -5.47
N ASN A 404 -9.65 -2.33 -5.06
CA ASN A 404 -9.35 -2.04 -3.66
C ASN A 404 -10.66 -2.04 -2.85
N THR A 405 -10.77 -3.01 -1.95
CA THR A 405 -11.98 -3.37 -1.21
C THR A 405 -12.46 -2.33 -0.20
N PRO A 406 -11.59 -1.58 0.52
CA PRO A 406 -12.08 -0.52 1.41
C PRO A 406 -12.97 0.48 0.67
N SER A 407 -12.53 0.98 -0.48
CA SER A 407 -13.30 1.95 -1.27
C SER A 407 -14.57 1.32 -1.84
N PHE A 408 -14.50 0.06 -2.29
CA PHE A 408 -15.66 -0.65 -2.83
C PHE A 408 -16.76 -0.81 -1.78
N HIS A 409 -16.40 -1.25 -0.57
CA HIS A 409 -17.37 -1.39 0.51
C HIS A 409 -17.84 -0.04 1.05
N TYR A 410 -16.95 0.92 1.25
CA TYR A 410 -17.33 2.27 1.68
C TYR A 410 -18.37 2.90 0.74
N VAL A 411 -18.19 2.75 -0.58
CA VAL A 411 -19.11 3.28 -1.59
C VAL A 411 -20.39 2.45 -1.69
N HIS A 412 -20.31 1.14 -1.89
CA HIS A 412 -21.50 0.36 -2.22
C HIS A 412 -22.30 -0.15 -0.99
N SER A 413 -21.73 -0.15 0.22
CA SER A 413 -22.51 -0.31 1.46
C SER A 413 -23.02 1.03 2.01
N ASP A 414 -22.88 2.12 1.25
CA ASP A 414 -23.38 3.46 1.55
C ASP A 414 -22.87 4.08 2.87
N GLN A 415 -21.76 3.57 3.40
CA GLN A 415 -21.15 4.14 4.62
C GLN A 415 -20.77 5.61 4.45
N TRP A 416 -20.42 6.02 3.23
CA TRP A 416 -20.16 7.41 2.88
C TRP A 416 -21.32 8.35 3.19
N ARG A 417 -22.57 7.86 3.20
CA ARG A 417 -23.75 8.70 3.45
C ARG A 417 -23.83 9.17 4.90
N TYR A 418 -23.12 8.52 5.81
CA TYR A 418 -23.15 8.77 7.26
C TYR A 418 -21.92 9.54 7.77
N GLU A 419 -21.05 9.99 6.86
CA GLU A 419 -19.85 10.76 7.17
C GLU A 419 -20.08 12.27 7.05
N ARG A 420 -19.27 13.07 7.77
CA ARG A 420 -19.36 14.54 7.88
C ARG A 420 -18.23 15.31 7.17
N GLY A 421 -17.34 14.63 6.44
CA GLY A 421 -16.14 15.20 5.80
C GLY A 421 -14.98 15.52 6.75
N PHE A 422 -13.79 15.81 6.22
CA PHE A 422 -12.56 15.95 7.01
C PHE A 422 -12.55 17.13 7.98
N ALA A 423 -13.15 18.27 7.59
CA ALA A 423 -13.22 19.46 8.43
C ALA A 423 -14.02 19.26 9.73
N ALA A 424 -14.83 18.18 9.82
CA ALA A 424 -15.50 17.80 11.05
C ALA A 424 -14.55 17.18 12.09
N TYR A 425 -13.38 16.70 11.66
CA TYR A 425 -12.41 15.96 12.48
C TYR A 425 -11.07 16.70 12.64
N ASP A 426 -10.66 17.48 11.64
CA ASP A 426 -9.39 18.22 11.64
C ASP A 426 -9.61 19.72 11.35
N LYS A 427 -9.23 20.57 12.31
CA LYS A 427 -9.35 22.03 12.22
C LYS A 427 -8.12 22.71 11.64
N THR A 428 -7.00 22.01 11.56
CA THR A 428 -5.72 22.51 11.06
C THR A 428 -5.54 22.26 9.56
N ALA A 429 -6.34 21.36 8.99
CA ALA A 429 -6.32 21.00 7.59
C ALA A 429 -6.74 22.18 6.68
N GLN A 430 -5.75 22.93 6.19
CA GLN A 430 -5.99 23.97 5.18
C GLN A 430 -6.32 23.34 3.83
N GLY A 431 -7.49 23.68 3.27
CA GLY A 431 -7.89 23.26 1.93
C GLY A 431 -8.50 21.85 1.81
N LEU A 432 -8.60 21.08 2.90
CA LEU A 432 -9.22 19.73 2.91
C LEU A 432 -10.61 19.77 3.54
N SER A 433 -11.53 20.52 2.92
CA SER A 433 -12.94 20.62 3.38
C SER A 433 -13.89 19.66 2.69
N ASP A 434 -13.41 18.92 1.69
CA ASP A 434 -14.23 18.02 0.88
C ASP A 434 -14.56 16.72 1.60
N HIS A 435 -15.60 16.04 1.13
CA HIS A 435 -16.00 14.73 1.62
C HIS A 435 -15.02 13.64 1.14
N THR A 436 -14.80 12.59 1.93
CA THR A 436 -13.89 11.49 1.57
C THR A 436 -14.25 10.83 0.22
N ILE A 437 -15.55 10.63 -0.05
CA ILE A 437 -16.01 10.12 -1.36
C ILE A 437 -15.65 11.03 -2.55
N ASP A 438 -15.55 12.35 -2.37
CA ASP A 438 -15.16 13.25 -3.46
C ASP A 438 -13.68 13.04 -3.83
N HIS A 439 -12.83 12.75 -2.84
CA HIS A 439 -11.46 12.32 -3.08
C HIS A 439 -11.40 10.97 -3.80
N GLN A 440 -12.30 10.03 -3.45
CA GLN A 440 -12.40 8.75 -4.14
C GLN A 440 -12.73 8.93 -5.63
N VAL A 441 -13.73 9.75 -5.98
CA VAL A 441 -14.10 10.02 -7.38
C VAL A 441 -12.92 10.63 -8.15
N ARG A 442 -12.24 11.61 -7.54
CA ARG A 442 -11.04 12.24 -8.12
C ARG A 442 -9.92 11.24 -8.35
N ALA A 443 -9.63 10.38 -7.37
CA ALA A 443 -8.61 9.35 -7.48
C ALA A 443 -8.92 8.38 -8.63
N VAL A 444 -10.16 7.93 -8.75
CA VAL A 444 -10.59 7.02 -9.83
C VAL A 444 -10.42 7.67 -11.20
N ARG A 445 -10.94 8.89 -11.42
CA ARG A 445 -10.85 9.54 -12.74
C ARG A 445 -9.43 9.93 -13.13
N LYS A 446 -8.55 10.17 -12.16
CA LYS A 446 -7.11 10.43 -12.39
C LYS A 446 -6.29 9.15 -12.60
N GLY A 447 -6.91 7.98 -12.46
CA GLY A 447 -6.25 6.69 -12.60
C GLY A 447 -5.47 6.24 -11.38
N TRP A 448 -5.64 6.87 -10.22
CA TRP A 448 -4.90 6.53 -9.00
C TRP A 448 -5.46 5.29 -8.31
N LEU A 449 -6.77 5.06 -8.38
CA LEU A 449 -7.43 3.91 -7.77
C LEU A 449 -8.34 3.19 -8.78
N PRO A 450 -8.48 1.86 -8.69
CA PRO A 450 -9.49 1.13 -9.45
C PRO A 450 -10.89 1.41 -8.90
N PHE A 451 -11.90 1.28 -9.77
CA PHE A 451 -13.29 1.24 -9.34
C PHE A 451 -14.12 0.42 -10.31
N PHE A 452 -14.82 -0.59 -9.78
CA PHE A 452 -15.74 -1.44 -10.53
C PHE A 452 -17.09 -1.54 -9.81
N PRO A 453 -18.24 -1.44 -10.51
CA PRO A 453 -18.42 -1.18 -11.94
C PRO A 453 -17.70 0.09 -12.43
N GLN A 454 -17.16 0.06 -13.66
CA GLN A 454 -16.27 1.13 -14.14
C GLN A 454 -17.03 2.34 -14.69
N PHE A 455 -18.20 2.12 -15.33
CA PHE A 455 -19.00 3.16 -15.97
C PHE A 455 -20.48 2.98 -15.68
N ASN A 456 -21.26 4.05 -15.93
CA ASN A 456 -22.71 4.03 -15.99
C ASN A 456 -23.31 3.30 -17.22
N LYS A 457 -22.52 2.40 -17.82
CA LYS A 457 -22.90 1.65 -19.00
C LYS A 457 -22.13 0.34 -19.04
N ASN A 458 -22.77 -0.69 -19.61
CA ASN A 458 -22.12 -1.98 -19.81
C ASN A 458 -20.89 -1.82 -20.72
N PRO A 459 -19.68 -2.22 -20.28
CA PRO A 459 -18.45 -2.04 -21.04
C PRO A 459 -18.45 -2.75 -22.40
N LEU A 460 -19.21 -3.84 -22.56
CA LEU A 460 -19.39 -4.52 -23.85
C LEU A 460 -20.14 -3.63 -24.85
N GLN A 461 -21.16 -2.91 -24.37
CA GLN A 461 -21.96 -1.99 -25.20
C GLN A 461 -21.17 -0.75 -25.58
N VAL A 462 -20.28 -0.27 -24.69
CA VAL A 462 -19.40 0.87 -24.98
C VAL A 462 -18.51 0.57 -26.20
N VAL A 463 -17.94 -0.64 -26.28
CA VAL A 463 -17.15 -1.04 -27.46
C VAL A 463 -18.03 -1.15 -28.70
N ALA A 464 -19.19 -1.81 -28.60
CA ALA A 464 -20.10 -1.96 -29.74
C ALA A 464 -20.56 -0.60 -30.30
N GLU A 465 -20.81 0.39 -29.45
CA GLU A 465 -21.16 1.75 -29.87
C GLU A 465 -20.01 2.49 -30.54
N ALA A 466 -18.78 2.32 -30.03
CA ALA A 466 -17.59 2.88 -30.66
C ALA A 466 -17.42 2.32 -32.08
N GLU A 467 -17.57 0.99 -32.23
CA GLU A 467 -17.49 0.30 -33.52
C GLU A 467 -18.61 0.73 -34.48
N ALA A 468 -19.85 0.85 -33.99
CA ALA A 468 -20.97 1.35 -34.78
C ALA A 468 -20.76 2.80 -35.26
N LYS A 469 -19.96 3.60 -34.53
CA LYS A 469 -19.55 4.95 -34.90
C LYS A 469 -18.25 4.99 -35.72
N GLY A 470 -17.72 3.83 -36.11
CA GLY A 470 -16.62 3.70 -37.08
C GLY A 470 -15.25 3.37 -36.49
N ALA A 471 -15.13 3.14 -35.17
CA ALA A 471 -13.87 2.66 -34.58
C ALA A 471 -13.54 1.24 -35.07
N LYS A 472 -12.30 1.00 -35.48
CA LYS A 472 -11.82 -0.30 -36.00
C LYS A 472 -10.68 -0.88 -35.18
N THR A 473 -9.99 -0.04 -34.42
CA THR A 473 -8.81 -0.39 -33.62
C THR A 473 -9.04 -0.11 -32.13
N GLU A 474 -8.26 -0.76 -31.25
CA GLU A 474 -8.28 -0.45 -29.81
C GLU A 474 -8.07 1.04 -29.55
N ALA A 475 -7.10 1.66 -30.23
CA ALA A 475 -6.81 3.09 -30.08
C ALA A 475 -8.01 3.98 -30.41
N GLU A 476 -8.77 3.67 -31.46
CA GLU A 476 -9.97 4.42 -31.82
C GLU A 476 -11.12 4.21 -30.81
N VAL A 477 -11.26 3.01 -30.26
CA VAL A 477 -12.22 2.73 -29.16
C VAL A 477 -11.84 3.52 -27.92
N VAL A 478 -10.56 3.53 -27.55
CA VAL A 478 -10.05 4.32 -26.41
C VAL A 478 -10.29 5.82 -26.64
N GLN A 479 -10.01 6.33 -27.85
CA GLN A 479 -10.28 7.72 -28.19
C GLN A 479 -11.78 8.06 -28.05
N TYR A 480 -12.66 7.17 -28.52
CA TYR A 480 -14.11 7.33 -28.33
C TYR A 480 -14.50 7.44 -26.86
N VAL A 481 -13.94 6.56 -26.01
CA VAL A 481 -14.19 6.54 -24.56
C VAL A 481 -13.71 7.83 -23.90
N VAL A 482 -12.49 8.28 -24.22
CA VAL A 482 -11.92 9.53 -23.68
C VAL A 482 -12.79 10.73 -24.05
N GLU A 483 -13.21 10.85 -25.31
CA GLU A 483 -14.09 11.94 -25.73
C GLU A 483 -15.49 11.85 -25.11
N ALA A 484 -16.04 10.65 -24.97
CA ALA A 484 -17.32 10.45 -24.30
C ALA A 484 -17.26 10.84 -22.81
N LEU A 485 -16.16 10.52 -22.10
CA LEU A 485 -15.91 10.92 -20.72
C LEU A 485 -15.75 12.45 -20.60
N LYS A 486 -14.97 13.08 -21.49
CA LYS A 486 -14.78 14.54 -21.52
C LYS A 486 -16.09 15.29 -21.76
N ARG A 487 -16.96 14.76 -22.63
CA ARG A 487 -18.29 15.34 -22.93
C ARG A 487 -19.35 14.99 -21.88
N GLY A 488 -19.06 14.08 -20.95
CA GLY A 488 -20.00 13.61 -19.93
C GLY A 488 -21.10 12.68 -20.46
N GLU A 489 -20.95 12.17 -21.69
CA GLU A 489 -21.85 11.17 -22.32
C GLU A 489 -21.67 9.79 -21.68
N LEU A 490 -20.43 9.47 -21.28
CA LEU A 490 -20.07 8.35 -20.44
C LEU A 490 -19.59 8.92 -19.11
N LYS A 491 -19.90 8.26 -17.99
CA LYS A 491 -19.46 8.68 -16.65
C LYS A 491 -18.86 7.50 -15.91
N PHE A 492 -17.91 7.76 -15.01
CA PHE A 492 -17.47 6.73 -14.07
C PHE A 492 -18.61 6.37 -13.13
N ALA A 493 -18.78 5.08 -12.83
CA ALA A 493 -19.90 4.62 -11.99
C ALA A 493 -19.87 5.22 -10.58
N VAL A 494 -18.67 5.51 -10.06
CA VAL A 494 -18.45 6.13 -8.75
C VAL A 494 -19.05 7.55 -8.63
N GLU A 495 -19.35 8.23 -9.75
CA GLU A 495 -20.01 9.54 -9.73
C GLU A 495 -21.51 9.45 -9.37
N ASP A 496 -22.12 8.26 -9.52
CA ASP A 496 -23.52 8.01 -9.17
C ASP A 496 -23.68 6.55 -8.68
N PRO A 497 -23.06 6.19 -7.54
CA PRO A 497 -22.96 4.81 -7.09
C PRO A 497 -24.28 4.20 -6.61
N ASP A 498 -25.30 5.05 -6.45
CA ASP A 498 -26.68 4.69 -6.09
C ASP A 498 -27.62 4.62 -7.30
N ALA A 499 -27.08 4.71 -8.52
CA ALA A 499 -27.83 4.32 -9.71
C ALA A 499 -27.85 2.78 -9.85
N PRO A 500 -28.99 2.14 -10.15
CA PRO A 500 -29.09 0.69 -10.25
C PRO A 500 -28.10 0.02 -11.21
N GLU A 501 -27.68 0.72 -12.26
CA GLU A 501 -26.67 0.27 -13.21
C GLU A 501 -25.23 0.32 -12.69
N ASN A 502 -24.97 0.99 -11.55
CA ASN A 502 -23.64 1.32 -11.05
C ASN A 502 -23.18 0.50 -9.83
N TRP A 503 -23.96 -0.45 -9.34
CA TRP A 503 -23.59 -1.26 -8.18
C TRP A 503 -23.48 -2.76 -8.51
N PRO A 504 -22.69 -3.54 -7.74
CA PRO A 504 -22.55 -4.98 -7.94
C PRO A 504 -23.87 -5.72 -7.71
N ARG A 505 -24.09 -6.79 -8.48
CA ARG A 505 -25.30 -7.64 -8.36
C ARG A 505 -25.04 -9.03 -7.80
N VAL A 506 -23.85 -9.58 -8.03
CA VAL A 506 -23.50 -10.94 -7.61
C VAL A 506 -22.24 -10.92 -6.76
N TRP A 507 -22.31 -11.51 -5.57
CA TRP A 507 -21.19 -11.59 -4.66
C TRP A 507 -20.87 -13.04 -4.28
N PHE A 508 -19.76 -13.54 -4.80
CA PHE A 508 -19.14 -14.78 -4.31
C PHE A 508 -18.24 -14.47 -3.11
N ILE A 509 -18.40 -15.24 -2.04
CA ILE A 509 -17.55 -15.24 -0.83
C ILE A 509 -16.97 -16.65 -0.70
N TRP A 510 -15.66 -16.77 -0.55
CA TRP A 510 -15.02 -18.05 -0.25
C TRP A 510 -13.73 -17.85 0.54
N ARG A 511 -13.41 -18.80 1.43
CA ARG A 511 -12.23 -18.77 2.30
C ARG A 511 -12.20 -17.57 3.27
N GLY A 512 -13.34 -16.96 3.56
CA GLY A 512 -13.44 -15.86 4.51
C GLY A 512 -14.87 -15.61 4.97
N ASN A 513 -15.04 -15.22 6.23
CA ASN A 513 -16.33 -14.80 6.78
C ASN A 513 -16.50 -13.28 6.57
N ALA A 514 -16.76 -12.86 5.34
CA ALA A 514 -16.78 -11.44 4.98
C ALA A 514 -17.79 -10.63 5.81
N ILE A 515 -19.03 -11.14 5.95
CA ILE A 515 -20.14 -10.44 6.61
C ILE A 515 -19.97 -10.43 8.14
N GLY A 516 -19.52 -11.55 8.73
CA GLY A 516 -19.44 -11.70 10.19
C GLY A 516 -18.09 -11.38 10.82
N THR A 517 -17.05 -11.09 10.03
CA THR A 517 -15.71 -10.83 10.58
C THR A 517 -15.09 -9.57 9.99
N SER A 518 -14.97 -9.46 8.67
CA SER A 518 -14.21 -8.36 8.09
C SER A 518 -15.04 -7.13 7.70
N ALA A 519 -16.37 -7.22 7.68
CA ALA A 519 -17.32 -6.13 7.43
C ALA A 519 -17.27 -5.03 8.52
N LYS A 520 -16.41 -4.03 8.34
CA LYS A 520 -16.50 -2.77 9.10
C LYS A 520 -17.78 -2.06 8.68
N GLY A 521 -18.60 -1.68 9.66
CA GLY A 521 -19.95 -1.17 9.41
C GLY A 521 -20.95 -2.28 9.06
N HIS A 522 -20.91 -3.41 9.78
CA HIS A 522 -21.78 -4.58 9.56
C HIS A 522 -23.26 -4.23 9.29
N GLU A 523 -23.85 -3.34 10.10
CA GLU A 523 -25.24 -2.93 9.95
C GLU A 523 -25.55 -2.26 8.60
N PHE A 524 -24.57 -1.59 7.98
CA PHE A 524 -24.70 -1.00 6.65
C PHE A 524 -24.61 -2.05 5.54
N PHE A 525 -23.86 -3.14 5.74
CA PHE A 525 -23.90 -4.29 4.84
C PHE A 525 -25.29 -4.94 4.87
N LEU A 526 -25.85 -5.17 6.07
CA LEU A 526 -27.20 -5.74 6.21
C LEU A 526 -28.25 -4.87 5.49
N LYS A 527 -28.20 -3.55 5.70
CA LYS A 527 -29.14 -2.59 5.08
C LYS A 527 -28.94 -2.47 3.56
N HIS A 528 -27.75 -2.06 3.13
CA HIS A 528 -27.53 -1.60 1.76
C HIS A 528 -27.14 -2.73 0.79
N TYR A 529 -26.42 -3.76 1.24
CA TYR A 529 -26.15 -4.92 0.39
C TYR A 529 -27.26 -5.95 0.42
N LEU A 530 -27.69 -6.35 1.62
CA LEU A 530 -28.60 -7.50 1.77
C LEU A 530 -30.08 -7.10 1.80
N GLY A 531 -30.40 -5.85 2.18
CA GLY A 531 -31.78 -5.40 2.34
C GLY A 531 -32.51 -6.12 3.48
N THR A 532 -31.78 -6.52 4.52
CA THR A 532 -32.30 -7.25 5.68
C THR A 532 -32.50 -6.32 6.87
N HIS A 533 -33.03 -6.88 7.97
CA HIS A 533 -33.14 -6.15 9.24
C HIS A 533 -31.76 -5.65 9.69
N THR A 534 -31.72 -4.40 10.14
CA THR A 534 -30.51 -3.73 10.62
C THR A 534 -30.79 -3.05 11.95
N SER A 535 -29.78 -2.93 12.80
CA SER A 535 -29.80 -2.18 14.06
C SER A 535 -29.09 -0.82 13.93
N ALA A 536 -28.84 -0.35 12.69
CA ALA A 536 -28.23 0.96 12.47
C ALA A 536 -29.06 2.10 13.07
N VAL A 537 -28.42 2.92 13.91
CA VAL A 537 -29.00 4.13 14.51
C VAL A 537 -28.40 5.43 13.95
N ALA A 538 -27.45 5.30 13.02
CA ALA A 538 -26.78 6.44 12.40
C ALA A 538 -27.73 7.17 11.43
N GLU A 539 -27.72 8.50 11.48
CA GLU A 539 -28.43 9.36 10.54
C GLU A 539 -27.52 9.72 9.36
N GLU A 540 -28.08 9.83 8.15
CA GLU A 540 -27.32 10.28 6.99
C GLU A 540 -26.90 11.76 7.15
N GLN A 541 -25.63 12.06 6.85
CA GLN A 541 -25.01 13.38 7.05
C GLN A 541 -24.41 13.97 5.77
N ALA A 542 -24.31 13.18 4.69
CA ALA A 542 -23.59 13.58 3.48
C ALA A 542 -24.39 14.50 2.55
N GLU A 543 -25.70 14.69 2.78
CA GLU A 543 -26.53 15.56 1.94
C GLU A 543 -26.00 17.00 1.95
N GLY A 544 -25.74 17.56 0.77
CA GLY A 544 -25.19 18.91 0.62
C GLY A 544 -23.70 19.04 0.96
N GLN A 545 -23.04 17.96 1.41
CA GLN A 545 -21.60 17.94 1.70
C GLN A 545 -20.77 17.40 0.52
N VAL A 546 -21.32 16.49 -0.26
CA VAL A 546 -20.65 15.89 -1.43
C VAL A 546 -20.76 16.77 -2.67
N LYS A 547 -19.69 16.80 -3.49
CA LYS A 547 -19.58 17.66 -4.68
C LYS A 547 -19.35 16.87 -5.97
N GLU A 548 -18.82 15.66 -5.87
CA GLU A 548 -18.42 14.83 -7.01
C GLU A 548 -19.36 13.62 -7.22
N VAL A 549 -20.31 13.41 -6.29
CA VAL A 549 -21.24 12.27 -6.29
C VAL A 549 -22.69 12.73 -6.28
N VAL A 550 -23.54 12.04 -7.03
CA VAL A 550 -25.00 12.21 -6.99
C VAL A 550 -25.57 11.61 -5.70
N TYR A 551 -26.19 12.45 -4.87
CA TYR A 551 -26.88 12.01 -3.66
C TYR A 551 -28.36 11.67 -3.97
N ARG A 552 -28.71 10.38 -3.97
CA ARG A 552 -30.07 9.90 -4.27
C ARG A 552 -30.94 9.73 -3.01
N LYS A 553 -32.25 9.97 -3.13
CA LYS A 553 -33.25 9.75 -2.09
C LYS A 553 -34.45 8.94 -2.63
N PRO A 554 -34.92 7.91 -1.91
CA PRO A 554 -34.31 7.31 -0.72
C PRO A 554 -32.97 6.63 -1.05
N ALA A 555 -32.17 6.32 -0.03
CA ALA A 555 -30.98 5.48 -0.21
C ALA A 555 -31.39 4.08 -0.68
N PRO A 556 -30.67 3.47 -1.62
CA PRO A 556 -30.94 2.09 -2.06
C PRO A 556 -30.64 1.06 -0.96
N GLU A 557 -31.47 0.04 -0.89
CA GLU A 557 -31.34 -1.13 0.01
C GLU A 557 -31.36 -2.41 -0.82
N GLY A 558 -30.71 -3.47 -0.33
CA GLY A 558 -30.69 -4.77 -1.03
C GLY A 558 -30.05 -4.72 -2.42
N LYS A 559 -28.86 -4.10 -2.55
CA LYS A 559 -28.18 -3.93 -3.84
C LYS A 559 -27.76 -5.25 -4.50
N LEU A 560 -27.47 -6.30 -3.70
CA LEU A 560 -27.04 -7.60 -4.21
C LEU A 560 -28.25 -8.46 -4.58
N ASP A 561 -28.26 -8.98 -5.81
CA ASP A 561 -29.29 -9.89 -6.32
C ASP A 561 -28.98 -11.35 -5.94
N LEU A 562 -27.70 -11.68 -5.69
CA LEU A 562 -27.26 -13.03 -5.32
C LEU A 562 -25.97 -13.00 -4.50
N VAL A 563 -26.00 -13.61 -3.32
CA VAL A 563 -24.84 -13.89 -2.46
C VAL A 563 -24.60 -15.40 -2.40
N VAL A 564 -23.39 -15.82 -2.79
CA VAL A 564 -22.97 -17.23 -2.78
C VAL A 564 -21.78 -17.38 -1.86
N ASP A 565 -21.91 -18.23 -0.84
CA ASP A 565 -20.83 -18.54 0.09
C ASP A 565 -20.33 -19.99 -0.10
N LEU A 566 -19.01 -20.17 -0.16
CA LEU A 566 -18.36 -21.48 -0.18
C LEU A 566 -17.70 -21.70 1.18
N ASN A 567 -18.18 -22.70 1.91
CA ASN A 567 -17.70 -22.97 3.26
C ASN A 567 -17.83 -24.44 3.64
N PHE A 568 -16.96 -24.89 4.53
CA PHE A 568 -17.07 -26.20 5.17
C PHE A 568 -17.83 -26.13 6.51
N ARG A 569 -18.19 -24.92 6.98
CA ARG A 569 -19.00 -24.68 8.19
C ARG A 569 -20.01 -23.57 7.94
N MET A 570 -21.16 -23.62 8.61
CA MET A 570 -22.17 -22.56 8.55
C MET A 570 -21.72 -21.34 9.36
N ASP A 571 -20.89 -20.48 8.78
CA ASP A 571 -20.50 -19.21 9.41
C ASP A 571 -21.55 -18.11 9.20
N THR A 572 -21.27 -16.90 9.69
CA THR A 572 -22.21 -15.78 9.56
C THR A 572 -22.46 -15.40 8.10
N SER A 573 -21.44 -15.49 7.23
CA SER A 573 -21.62 -15.15 5.81
C SER A 573 -22.50 -16.19 5.13
N ALA A 574 -22.28 -17.47 5.39
CA ALA A 574 -23.13 -18.56 4.93
C ALA A 574 -24.59 -18.39 5.41
N LEU A 575 -24.80 -18.00 6.67
CA LEU A 575 -26.13 -17.78 7.25
C LEU A 575 -26.93 -16.66 6.55
N TYR A 576 -26.23 -15.64 6.03
CA TYR A 576 -26.81 -14.52 5.31
C TYR A 576 -26.76 -14.67 3.78
N SER A 577 -26.28 -15.79 3.26
CA SER A 577 -26.16 -16.04 1.83
C SER A 577 -27.39 -16.74 1.24
N ASP A 578 -27.68 -16.46 -0.02
CA ASP A 578 -28.78 -17.11 -0.74
C ASP A 578 -28.45 -18.56 -1.10
N ILE A 579 -27.17 -18.81 -1.42
CA ILE A 579 -26.65 -20.14 -1.77
C ILE A 579 -25.41 -20.41 -0.93
N VAL A 580 -25.39 -21.58 -0.29
CA VAL A 580 -24.21 -22.12 0.39
C VAL A 580 -23.73 -23.37 -0.35
N LEU A 581 -22.46 -23.36 -0.75
CA LEU A 581 -21.82 -24.48 -1.43
C LEU A 581 -20.84 -25.17 -0.47
N PRO A 582 -20.96 -26.50 -0.24
CA PRO A 582 -20.12 -27.20 0.73
C PRO A 582 -18.68 -27.31 0.20
N ALA A 583 -17.76 -26.54 0.77
CA ALA A 583 -16.34 -26.62 0.47
C ALA A 583 -15.68 -27.76 1.26
N ALA A 584 -14.66 -28.39 0.68
CA ALA A 584 -13.84 -29.39 1.37
C ALA A 584 -12.99 -28.72 2.48
N THR A 585 -12.77 -29.44 3.58
CA THR A 585 -11.86 -28.98 4.64
C THR A 585 -10.40 -29.02 4.16
N TRP A 586 -9.49 -28.47 4.96
CA TRP A 586 -8.05 -28.46 4.63
C TRP A 586 -7.43 -29.86 4.54
N TYR A 587 -8.04 -30.87 5.18
CA TYR A 587 -7.58 -32.27 5.16
C TYR A 587 -8.22 -33.12 4.05
N GLU A 588 -8.99 -32.49 3.16
CA GLU A 588 -9.76 -33.17 2.10
C GLU A 588 -9.45 -32.60 0.71
N LYS A 589 -8.39 -31.79 0.59
CA LYS A 589 -7.97 -31.18 -0.68
C LYS A 589 -6.45 -30.99 -0.74
N ASP A 590 -5.95 -30.93 -1.96
CA ASP A 590 -4.55 -30.63 -2.25
C ASP A 590 -4.39 -29.14 -2.57
N ASP A 591 -3.42 -28.48 -1.94
CA ASP A 591 -3.10 -27.07 -2.14
C ASP A 591 -1.67 -26.74 -1.65
N LEU A 592 -1.25 -25.48 -1.76
CA LEU A 592 0.03 -24.97 -1.27
C LEU A 592 -0.17 -23.87 -0.23
N ASN A 593 0.74 -23.79 0.74
CA ASN A 593 0.78 -22.81 1.81
C ASN A 593 2.19 -22.24 2.00
N THR A 594 2.28 -20.92 2.16
CA THR A 594 3.52 -20.16 2.45
C THR A 594 3.22 -18.99 3.39
N THR A 595 4.20 -18.52 4.14
CA THR A 595 4.02 -17.44 5.13
C THR A 595 5.27 -16.58 5.24
N ASP A 596 5.12 -15.37 5.75
CA ASP A 596 6.17 -14.42 6.10
C ASP A 596 7.17 -14.97 7.13
N LEU A 597 6.71 -15.87 7.99
CA LEU A 597 7.41 -16.28 9.20
C LEU A 597 8.55 -17.27 8.94
N HIS A 598 8.55 -17.98 7.80
CA HIS A 598 9.58 -18.96 7.47
C HIS A 598 9.73 -19.17 5.96
N THR A 599 10.83 -19.78 5.55
CA THR A 599 11.20 -19.93 4.12
C THR A 599 10.76 -21.26 3.48
N PHE A 600 9.83 -22.00 4.11
CA PHE A 600 9.28 -23.25 3.59
C PHE A 600 8.00 -23.06 2.76
N ILE A 601 7.81 -23.93 1.77
CA ILE A 601 6.53 -24.16 1.07
C ILE A 601 5.99 -25.51 1.53
N ASN A 602 4.76 -25.53 2.05
CA ASN A 602 4.14 -26.75 2.58
C ASN A 602 2.83 -27.05 1.84
N PRO A 603 2.53 -28.33 1.55
CA PRO A 603 1.26 -28.69 0.93
C PRO A 603 0.13 -28.80 1.96
N LEU A 604 -1.09 -28.55 1.51
CA LEU A 604 -2.29 -29.22 2.03
C LEU A 604 -2.45 -30.53 1.24
N GLN A 605 -2.90 -31.59 1.89
CA GLN A 605 -3.08 -32.89 1.24
C GLN A 605 -4.38 -33.54 1.71
N ALA A 606 -5.12 -34.13 0.76
CA ALA A 606 -6.31 -34.90 1.06
C ALA A 606 -5.95 -36.19 1.83
N ALA A 607 -6.20 -36.21 3.14
CA ALA A 607 -6.09 -37.39 3.99
C ALA A 607 -7.19 -38.41 3.68
N VAL A 608 -8.39 -37.91 3.35
CA VAL A 608 -9.54 -38.68 2.86
C VAL A 608 -10.22 -37.90 1.73
N PRO A 609 -11.02 -38.54 0.88
CA PRO A 609 -11.88 -37.82 -0.05
C PRO A 609 -12.84 -36.87 0.69
N PRO A 610 -13.22 -35.72 0.11
CA PRO A 610 -14.20 -34.81 0.68
C PRO A 610 -15.47 -35.52 1.17
N ALA A 611 -15.84 -35.30 2.42
CA ALA A 611 -17.03 -35.92 3.01
C ALA A 611 -18.34 -35.38 2.39
N TRP A 612 -19.36 -36.22 2.40
CA TRP A 612 -20.70 -35.94 1.84
C TRP A 612 -20.64 -35.47 0.38
N GLU A 613 -21.18 -34.29 0.07
CA GLU A 613 -21.17 -33.68 -1.26
C GLU A 613 -20.17 -32.51 -1.34
N SER A 614 -19.30 -32.37 -0.34
CA SER A 614 -18.30 -31.30 -0.34
C SER A 614 -17.29 -31.48 -1.46
N LYS A 615 -16.73 -30.36 -1.93
CA LYS A 615 -15.73 -30.37 -3.02
C LYS A 615 -14.64 -29.34 -2.74
N PRO A 616 -13.40 -29.57 -3.19
CA PRO A 616 -12.37 -28.53 -3.18
C PRO A 616 -12.85 -27.29 -3.95
N ASP A 617 -12.46 -26.09 -3.50
CA ASP A 617 -12.86 -24.82 -4.11
C ASP A 617 -12.61 -24.82 -5.63
N TRP A 618 -11.48 -25.39 -6.07
CA TRP A 618 -11.13 -25.58 -7.48
C TRP A 618 -12.20 -26.38 -8.25
N GLU A 619 -12.65 -27.52 -7.73
CA GLU A 619 -13.65 -28.34 -8.40
C GLU A 619 -15.05 -27.69 -8.37
N ILE A 620 -15.37 -26.89 -7.35
CA ILE A 620 -16.60 -26.09 -7.30
C ILE A 620 -16.58 -25.05 -8.45
N PHE A 621 -15.56 -24.19 -8.50
CA PHE A 621 -15.49 -23.15 -9.54
C PHE A 621 -15.32 -23.73 -10.94
N LYS A 622 -14.64 -24.87 -11.09
CA LYS A 622 -14.58 -25.63 -12.34
C LYS A 622 -15.96 -26.09 -12.81
N ALA A 623 -16.79 -26.62 -11.91
CA ALA A 623 -18.17 -27.01 -12.22
C ALA A 623 -19.03 -25.79 -12.59
N VAL A 624 -18.88 -24.68 -11.86
CA VAL A 624 -19.58 -23.41 -12.16
C VAL A 624 -19.14 -22.88 -13.53
N ALA A 625 -17.84 -22.80 -13.81
CA ALA A 625 -17.29 -22.36 -15.09
C ALA A 625 -17.84 -23.18 -16.25
N LYS A 626 -17.85 -24.52 -16.12
CA LYS A 626 -18.44 -25.41 -17.12
C LYS A 626 -19.91 -25.07 -17.37
N LYS A 627 -20.70 -24.89 -16.29
CA LYS A 627 -22.13 -24.61 -16.43
C LYS A 627 -22.40 -23.24 -17.04
N VAL A 628 -21.63 -22.23 -16.66
CA VAL A 628 -21.69 -20.90 -17.29
C VAL A 628 -21.39 -20.99 -18.78
N SER A 629 -20.35 -21.73 -19.18
CA SER A 629 -20.03 -21.92 -20.60
C SER A 629 -21.09 -22.67 -21.39
N GLU A 630 -21.76 -23.65 -20.79
CA GLU A 630 -22.92 -24.31 -21.41
C GLU A 630 -24.07 -23.32 -21.66
N LEU A 631 -24.43 -22.52 -20.66
CA LEU A 631 -25.49 -21.51 -20.75
C LEU A 631 -25.13 -20.37 -21.72
N ALA A 632 -23.85 -19.98 -21.76
CA ALA A 632 -23.35 -18.94 -22.65
C ALA A 632 -23.58 -19.29 -24.14
N ARG A 633 -23.62 -20.57 -24.52
CA ARG A 633 -23.96 -20.99 -25.90
C ARG A 633 -25.36 -20.53 -26.35
N VAL A 634 -26.24 -20.21 -25.42
CA VAL A 634 -27.57 -19.67 -25.70
C VAL A 634 -27.58 -18.15 -25.53
N HIS A 635 -26.99 -17.64 -24.43
CA HIS A 635 -27.13 -16.24 -24.04
C HIS A 635 -26.02 -15.30 -24.54
N LEU A 636 -24.81 -15.82 -24.74
CA LEU A 636 -23.61 -15.10 -25.23
C LEU A 636 -22.81 -16.00 -26.20
N PRO A 637 -23.41 -16.44 -27.33
CA PRO A 637 -22.86 -17.51 -28.17
C PRO A 637 -21.62 -17.13 -29.00
N LYS A 638 -21.28 -15.84 -29.03
CA LYS A 638 -20.18 -15.31 -29.84
C LYS A 638 -19.18 -14.60 -28.93
N PRO A 639 -17.89 -14.59 -29.31
CA PRO A 639 -16.92 -13.73 -28.65
C PRO A 639 -17.39 -12.27 -28.65
N VAL A 640 -17.17 -11.58 -27.54
CA VAL A 640 -17.51 -10.16 -27.38
C VAL A 640 -16.28 -9.38 -26.96
N LYS A 641 -16.19 -8.12 -27.39
CA LYS A 641 -15.13 -7.21 -26.97
C LYS A 641 -15.54 -6.49 -25.69
N ASP A 642 -14.67 -6.56 -24.70
CA ASP A 642 -14.82 -5.97 -23.37
C ASP A 642 -13.79 -4.86 -23.15
N LEU A 643 -14.27 -3.71 -22.70
CA LEU A 643 -13.42 -2.59 -22.33
C LEU A 643 -13.06 -2.67 -20.85
N VAL A 644 -11.78 -2.77 -20.54
CA VAL A 644 -11.27 -2.85 -19.16
C VAL A 644 -10.53 -1.57 -18.82
N MET A 645 -10.98 -0.89 -17.76
CA MET A 645 -10.27 0.20 -17.12
C MET A 645 -9.14 -0.35 -16.24
N ILE A 646 -7.94 0.23 -16.31
CA ILE A 646 -6.77 -0.19 -15.53
C ILE A 646 -6.19 1.08 -14.87
N PRO A 647 -6.07 1.14 -13.52
CA PRO A 647 -5.41 2.27 -12.86
C PRO A 647 -3.92 2.33 -13.23
N LEU A 648 -3.28 3.46 -12.94
CA LEU A 648 -1.83 3.63 -13.01
C LEU A 648 -1.18 2.69 -12.00
N GLN A 649 -0.21 1.88 -12.45
CA GLN A 649 0.37 0.82 -11.64
C GLN A 649 1.77 1.19 -11.16
N HIS A 650 2.00 1.06 -9.85
CA HIS A 650 3.34 0.94 -9.28
C HIS A 650 4.10 -0.24 -9.90
N ASP A 651 5.43 -0.18 -9.91
CA ASP A 651 6.32 -1.14 -10.56
C ASP A 651 6.11 -1.27 -12.08
N THR A 652 5.56 -0.23 -12.70
CA THR A 652 5.46 -0.07 -14.15
C THR A 652 5.85 1.36 -14.54
N PRO A 653 6.11 1.66 -15.83
CA PRO A 653 6.36 3.04 -16.26
C PRO A 653 5.26 4.06 -15.90
N ASP A 654 4.05 3.61 -15.58
CA ASP A 654 2.96 4.47 -15.13
C ASP A 654 3.29 5.25 -13.86
N GLU A 655 4.23 4.79 -13.03
CA GLU A 655 4.65 5.50 -11.80
C GLU A 655 5.37 6.84 -12.09
N LEU A 656 5.73 7.06 -13.37
CA LEU A 656 6.22 8.34 -13.90
C LEU A 656 5.09 9.22 -14.49
N ALA A 657 3.86 9.07 -14.00
CA ALA A 657 2.67 9.69 -14.58
C ALA A 657 2.55 11.19 -14.32
N GLN A 658 2.44 11.58 -13.05
CA GLN A 658 2.10 12.93 -12.63
C GLN A 658 3.06 13.42 -11.57
N THR A 659 3.58 14.62 -11.80
CA THR A 659 4.48 15.28 -10.87
C THR A 659 3.79 16.32 -9.98
N GLU A 660 2.51 16.56 -10.24
CA GLU A 660 1.61 17.49 -9.55
C GLU A 660 0.21 16.90 -9.51
N ASP A 661 -0.60 17.28 -8.53
CA ASP A 661 -2.02 16.91 -8.49
C ASP A 661 -2.83 17.84 -9.42
N ARG A 662 -3.05 17.42 -10.67
CA ARG A 662 -3.86 18.14 -11.66
C ARG A 662 -5.00 17.26 -12.15
N ASP A 663 -6.15 17.88 -12.39
CA ASP A 663 -7.37 17.19 -12.77
C ASP A 663 -7.86 17.57 -14.17
N TRP A 664 -7.90 16.59 -15.07
CA TRP A 664 -8.34 16.80 -16.44
C TRP A 664 -9.82 17.17 -16.55
N LYS A 665 -10.67 16.77 -15.60
CA LYS A 665 -12.10 17.11 -15.60
C LYS A 665 -12.32 18.59 -15.28
N LYS A 666 -11.36 19.23 -14.61
CA LYS A 666 -11.34 20.67 -14.34
C LYS A 666 -10.67 21.48 -15.47
N GLY A 667 -10.17 20.82 -16.51
CA GLY A 667 -9.37 21.47 -17.56
C GLY A 667 -7.97 21.86 -17.11
N GLU A 668 -7.51 21.37 -15.96
CA GLU A 668 -6.18 21.69 -15.44
C GLU A 668 -5.10 20.95 -16.23
N VAL A 669 -5.38 19.79 -16.82
CA VAL A 669 -4.44 19.03 -17.64
C VAL A 669 -5.20 18.29 -18.75
N GLU A 670 -4.52 17.86 -19.81
CA GLU A 670 -5.15 17.01 -20.83
C GLU A 670 -5.50 15.63 -20.25
N ALA A 671 -6.62 15.05 -20.70
CA ALA A 671 -7.02 13.69 -20.34
C ALA A 671 -6.26 12.67 -21.21
N ILE A 672 -5.18 12.11 -20.66
CA ILE A 672 -4.25 11.21 -21.36
C ILE A 672 -4.31 9.85 -20.66
N PRO A 673 -4.89 8.80 -21.31
CA PRO A 673 -4.92 7.45 -20.77
C PRO A 673 -3.54 6.94 -20.38
N GLY A 674 -3.40 6.44 -19.15
CA GLY A 674 -2.11 5.96 -18.62
C GLY A 674 -1.16 7.05 -18.13
N LYS A 675 -1.63 8.30 -18.03
CA LYS A 675 -0.84 9.39 -17.44
C LYS A 675 -1.67 10.25 -16.49
N THR A 676 -2.75 10.86 -16.98
CA THR A 676 -3.61 11.74 -16.18
C THR A 676 -4.99 11.13 -15.92
N MET A 677 -5.25 9.95 -16.47
CA MET A 677 -6.46 9.15 -16.27
C MET A 677 -6.11 7.65 -16.38
N PRO A 678 -7.02 6.72 -16.05
CA PRO A 678 -6.79 5.28 -16.21
C PRO A 678 -6.40 4.89 -17.64
N LYS A 679 -5.70 3.77 -17.77
CA LYS A 679 -5.54 3.07 -19.06
C LYS A 679 -6.84 2.36 -19.42
N PHE A 680 -7.03 2.13 -20.71
CA PHE A 680 -8.15 1.36 -21.23
C PHE A 680 -7.63 0.30 -22.20
N ARG A 681 -8.11 -0.94 -22.05
CA ARG A 681 -7.76 -2.07 -22.92
C ARG A 681 -9.02 -2.74 -23.43
N VAL A 682 -9.00 -3.17 -24.69
CA VAL A 682 -10.07 -3.96 -25.30
C VAL A 682 -9.62 -5.41 -25.36
N VAL A 683 -10.36 -6.30 -24.71
CA VAL A 683 -10.09 -7.74 -24.74
C VAL A 683 -11.29 -8.50 -25.29
N GLU A 684 -11.03 -9.56 -26.03
CA GLU A 684 -12.08 -10.43 -26.54
C GLU A 684 -12.35 -11.58 -25.57
N ARG A 685 -13.60 -11.72 -25.15
CA ARG A 685 -14.06 -12.78 -24.25
C ARG A 685 -14.98 -13.74 -24.99
N ASP A 686 -14.61 -15.01 -24.98
CA ASP A 686 -15.47 -16.10 -25.39
C ASP A 686 -15.97 -16.85 -24.16
N TYR A 687 -17.21 -16.56 -23.77
CA TYR A 687 -17.84 -17.14 -22.60
C TYR A 687 -18.18 -18.63 -22.79
N THR A 688 -18.22 -19.13 -24.02
CA THR A 688 -18.52 -20.53 -24.33
C THR A 688 -17.32 -21.46 -24.13
N ASN A 689 -16.11 -20.89 -24.01
CA ASN A 689 -14.85 -21.61 -23.94
C ASN A 689 -14.45 -21.94 -22.49
N TYR A 690 -14.97 -23.06 -22.00
CA TYR A 690 -14.63 -23.63 -20.69
C TYR A 690 -13.14 -24.03 -20.57
N GLU A 691 -12.50 -24.41 -21.67
CA GLU A 691 -11.12 -24.93 -21.65
C GLU A 691 -10.13 -23.90 -21.11
N LYS A 692 -10.38 -22.60 -21.30
CA LYS A 692 -9.57 -21.53 -20.71
C LYS A 692 -9.45 -21.65 -19.18
N PHE A 693 -10.48 -22.14 -18.50
CA PHE A 693 -10.42 -22.33 -17.04
C PHE A 693 -9.48 -23.47 -16.65
N VAL A 694 -9.52 -24.60 -17.37
CA VAL A 694 -8.84 -25.86 -17.00
C VAL A 694 -7.50 -26.10 -17.69
N THR A 695 -6.99 -25.12 -18.43
CA THR A 695 -5.69 -25.20 -19.11
C THR A 695 -4.86 -23.95 -18.82
N LEU A 696 -3.53 -24.10 -18.85
CA LEU A 696 -2.60 -22.97 -18.78
C LEU A 696 -2.58 -22.25 -20.13
N GLY A 697 -2.79 -20.94 -20.10
CA GLY A 697 -2.89 -20.13 -21.30
C GLY A 697 -1.54 -19.90 -21.99
N PRO A 698 -1.56 -19.74 -23.33
CA PRO A 698 -0.36 -19.70 -24.17
C PRO A 698 0.40 -18.38 -24.11
N VAL A 699 -0.11 -17.34 -23.43
CA VAL A 699 0.59 -16.06 -23.29
C VAL A 699 1.85 -16.22 -22.45
N VAL A 700 1.82 -17.11 -21.45
CA VAL A 700 2.97 -17.38 -20.58
C VAL A 700 4.18 -17.89 -21.35
N GLU A 701 3.98 -18.73 -22.37
CA GLU A 701 5.07 -19.23 -23.23
C GLU A 701 5.83 -18.08 -23.90
N LYS A 702 5.12 -17.07 -24.39
CA LYS A 702 5.69 -15.98 -25.22
C LYS A 702 6.19 -14.81 -24.38
N VAL A 703 5.47 -14.46 -23.31
CA VAL A 703 5.71 -13.25 -22.53
C VAL A 703 6.46 -13.55 -21.24
N GLY A 704 6.37 -14.78 -20.73
CA GLY A 704 6.90 -15.14 -19.43
C GLY A 704 5.94 -14.83 -18.28
N VAL A 705 6.46 -14.87 -17.05
CA VAL A 705 5.77 -14.45 -15.82
C VAL A 705 6.47 -13.22 -15.22
N GLY A 706 5.76 -12.38 -14.48
CA GLY A 706 6.34 -11.12 -14.01
C GLY A 706 5.86 -10.67 -12.64
N MET A 707 6.71 -9.88 -11.98
CA MET A 707 6.48 -9.21 -10.70
C MET A 707 7.53 -8.11 -10.51
N HIS A 708 7.22 -7.05 -9.75
CA HIS A 708 8.14 -5.95 -9.44
C HIS A 708 8.84 -5.29 -10.64
N GLY A 709 8.11 -5.16 -11.76
CA GLY A 709 8.62 -4.59 -13.00
C GLY A 709 9.62 -5.48 -13.75
N LEU A 710 9.78 -6.73 -13.31
CA LEU A 710 10.61 -7.74 -13.96
C LEU A 710 9.75 -8.77 -14.70
N THR A 711 10.28 -9.26 -15.81
CA THR A 711 9.70 -10.35 -16.60
C THR A 711 10.71 -11.49 -16.67
N ILE A 712 10.27 -12.68 -16.30
CA ILE A 712 11.06 -13.92 -16.29
C ILE A 712 10.56 -14.79 -17.45
N PRO A 713 11.39 -15.04 -18.49
CA PRO A 713 11.07 -15.99 -19.55
C PRO A 713 10.92 -17.40 -18.98
N VAL A 714 9.87 -18.13 -19.40
CA VAL A 714 9.58 -19.50 -18.94
C VAL A 714 9.12 -20.42 -20.09
N GLU A 715 9.52 -20.11 -21.33
CA GLU A 715 9.14 -20.86 -22.54
C GLU A 715 9.53 -22.35 -22.45
N ASP A 716 10.73 -22.63 -21.95
CA ASP A 716 11.26 -23.98 -21.73
C ASP A 716 10.41 -24.75 -20.73
N PHE A 717 10.12 -24.15 -19.57
CA PHE A 717 9.30 -24.76 -18.54
C PHE A 717 7.84 -24.98 -19.00
N TYR A 718 7.28 -24.03 -19.76
CA TYR A 718 5.95 -24.16 -20.34
C TYR A 718 5.87 -25.37 -21.29
N ARG A 719 6.86 -25.54 -22.17
CA ARG A 719 6.94 -26.67 -23.11
C ARG A 719 7.14 -28.00 -22.40
N GLU A 720 8.03 -28.05 -21.41
CA GLU A 720 8.23 -29.23 -20.56
C GLU A 720 6.93 -29.63 -19.83
N LEU A 721 6.20 -28.65 -19.29
CA LEU A 721 4.92 -28.89 -18.64
C LEU A 721 3.87 -29.43 -19.61
N ALA A 722 3.81 -28.88 -20.83
CA ALA A 722 2.90 -29.35 -21.87
C ALA A 722 3.16 -30.80 -22.31
N GLU A 723 4.42 -31.25 -22.31
CA GLU A 723 4.77 -32.65 -22.60
C GLU A 723 4.38 -33.62 -21.48
N ARG A 724 4.42 -33.16 -20.22
CA ARG A 724 4.16 -33.98 -19.03
C ARG A 724 2.69 -33.99 -18.58
N GLN A 725 1.93 -32.96 -18.91
CA GLN A 725 0.55 -32.81 -18.46
C GLN A 725 -0.44 -33.43 -19.45
N PRO A 726 -1.49 -34.12 -18.97
CA PRO A 726 -2.45 -34.83 -19.83
C PRO A 726 -3.40 -33.90 -20.59
N ARG A 727 -3.41 -32.58 -20.32
CA ARG A 727 -4.29 -31.61 -20.98
C ARG A 727 -3.49 -30.43 -21.53
N VAL A 728 -3.42 -30.37 -22.86
CA VAL A 728 -2.87 -29.25 -23.62
C VAL A 728 -4.03 -28.60 -24.38
N PHE A 729 -4.14 -27.27 -24.32
CA PHE A 729 -5.10 -26.55 -25.15
C PHE A 729 -4.69 -26.64 -26.62
N GLN A 730 -5.56 -27.19 -27.47
CA GLN A 730 -5.39 -27.16 -28.93
C GLN A 730 -6.23 -26.00 -29.48
N TYR A 731 -5.57 -25.11 -30.23
CA TYR A 731 -6.16 -23.90 -30.80
C TYR A 731 -7.26 -24.17 -31.83
#